data_AF-A0A5C7LX39-F1
#
_entry.id   AF-A0A5C7LX39-F1
#
_cell.length_a   1.000
_cell.length_b   1.000
_cell.length_c   1.000
_cell.angle_alpha   90.00
_cell.angle_beta   90.00
_cell.angle_gamma   90.00
#
_symmetry.space_group_name_H-M   'P 1'
#
loop_
_entity.id
_entity.type
_entity.pdbx_description
1 polymer ?
#
loop_
_entity_poly.entity_id
_entity_poly.type
_entity_poly.pdbx_seq_one_letter_code
_entity_poly.pdbx_strand_id
1 'polypeptide(L)'
;MPHSFAESPDGLLYFGSGMDPVMRWDGRSNFAETAGVEGPSTQPALTGSGNGAIVGTYRAYVRFLDQYDNPSNVSPVSDEYDADGATGTITDASNAVPIVVTSAAHGLTTGATVKITGVEGNTAANGTWTITVTDTDRFSLDSSAGNASYRGAGEWVRGVSTISYSSLPTSSDPKVAKRQILRNTDGQSTVYYVDIETTNLAATALTSTKTDDDLLNSDSVALFDDDGVTDLAISRYTIPPADRKYLVNMLGRMFGAGVVRYSQGAVIVTFGSATVTGIGTEFTASMEGRYIAVDGAPKVYLIDSVDVSTQAITLSETYLGATDPYATYAIEPVSTRRRALDYSEAFLSEAWPPTNSLDLEADSQSNEVTGLLRHDSFLYVLHRKKIRRLTYQSNPSPVGGDGGIYNAASRGSVNQRCALLVTDIAGMLDDEGVHLFAGPDDIPVSDAIRALFDVNDNENPSIQWRYSENFHAVYDSGNQVMRWFVCLDGGRYPRHALALDYLERRWWIEEYYRPIASSCVGQIDGRPQVFLGTNAAQVLAFGAGELDGPNPQAGTTRGTPTSVGLTWLADSTASFATDLVNAPVHIVDGTGRGQWRTIVAVSGTRLTLNAPWLTLPTTSSTYQIGGIAWTWKSGTFRFAPSEASVPRRVNTVSKPTEHAALMSLRILLDRATTGKKWGKSVGTTAGEGVKTSVGQEYADIDLTKDDGFHQIRFDSAAPRQAERPRFIEIELAGVKGRDPIIIYELSLDGGDQ
;
A
#
# COMPACT_ATOMS: atom_id res chain seq x y z
N MET A 1 -5.99 5.54 3.08
CA MET A 1 -5.44 4.29 3.67
C MET A 1 -4.22 3.87 2.87
N PRO A 2 -3.19 3.29 3.48
CA PRO A 2 -2.00 2.86 2.75
C PRO A 2 -2.38 1.80 1.70
N HIS A 3 -1.80 1.90 0.51
CA HIS A 3 -2.03 0.95 -0.57
C HIS A 3 -1.18 -0.31 -0.42
N SER A 4 -0.05 -0.18 0.27
CA SER A 4 0.91 -1.26 0.52
C SER A 4 1.64 -1.00 1.83
N PHE A 5 2.10 -2.08 2.45
CA PHE A 5 3.00 -2.01 3.60
C PHE A 5 4.05 -3.12 3.51
N ALA A 6 5.20 -2.88 4.12
CA ALA A 6 6.27 -3.87 4.22
C ALA A 6 6.98 -3.74 5.56
N GLU A 7 7.24 -4.87 6.20
CA GLU A 7 8.12 -4.93 7.35
C GLU A 7 9.56 -4.84 6.86
N SER A 8 10.35 -3.96 7.46
CA SER A 8 11.75 -3.77 7.13
C SER A 8 12.65 -4.80 7.82
N PRO A 9 13.91 -4.96 7.38
CA PRO A 9 14.88 -5.86 8.03
C PRO A 9 15.12 -5.57 9.52
N ASP A 10 14.94 -4.33 9.95
CA ASP A 10 15.03 -3.85 11.34
C ASP A 10 13.74 -4.02 12.15
N GLY A 11 12.68 -4.58 11.55
CA GLY A 11 11.42 -4.90 12.24
C GLY A 11 10.43 -3.73 12.36
N LEU A 12 10.61 -2.66 11.57
CA LEU A 12 9.67 -1.55 11.49
C LEU A 12 8.70 -1.77 10.32
N LEU A 13 7.46 -1.35 10.48
CA LEU A 13 6.44 -1.42 9.43
C LEU A 13 6.41 -0.12 8.63
N TYR A 14 6.63 -0.19 7.32
CA TYR A 14 6.55 0.95 6.41
C TYR A 14 5.26 0.91 5.63
N PHE A 15 4.65 2.08 5.40
CA PHE A 15 3.39 2.22 4.67
C PHE A 15 3.53 3.24 3.54
N GLY A 16 3.19 2.81 2.32
CA GLY A 16 3.16 3.65 1.14
C GLY A 16 1.72 3.98 0.73
N SER A 17 1.38 5.27 0.61
CA SER A 17 0.16 5.69 -0.10
C SER A 17 0.45 6.05 -1.56
N GLY A 18 1.70 6.34 -1.94
CA GLY A 18 2.05 6.86 -3.27
C GLY A 18 1.62 8.32 -3.51
N MET A 19 1.06 8.97 -2.49
CA MET A 19 0.64 10.37 -2.49
C MET A 19 1.36 11.17 -1.40
N ASP A 20 1.35 10.63 -0.20
CA ASP A 20 1.88 11.24 1.02
C ASP A 20 3.23 10.60 1.37
N PRO A 21 4.03 11.25 2.23
CA PRO A 21 5.29 10.70 2.72
C PRO A 21 5.10 9.29 3.27
N VAL A 22 6.08 8.43 3.01
CA VAL A 22 6.08 7.06 3.56
C VAL A 22 6.07 7.16 5.08
N MET A 23 5.17 6.41 5.71
CA MET A 23 5.05 6.34 7.16
C MET A 23 5.80 5.11 7.67
N ARG A 24 6.35 5.17 8.89
CA ARG A 24 6.93 4.06 9.64
C ARG A 24 6.17 3.85 10.97
N TRP A 25 6.13 2.62 11.44
CA TRP A 25 5.56 2.26 12.75
C TRP A 25 6.35 1.13 13.38
N ASP A 26 6.63 1.25 14.67
CA ASP A 26 7.38 0.28 15.48
C ASP A 26 6.52 -0.87 16.03
N GLY A 27 5.22 -0.86 15.75
CA GLY A 27 4.25 -1.83 16.27
C GLY A 27 3.92 -1.66 17.76
N ARG A 28 4.45 -0.64 18.43
CA ARG A 28 4.32 -0.43 19.89
C ARG A 28 3.75 0.93 20.24
N SER A 29 4.13 1.97 19.49
CA SER A 29 3.63 3.32 19.67
C SER A 29 2.15 3.40 19.28
N ASN A 30 1.46 4.42 19.79
CA ASN A 30 0.04 4.63 19.48
C ASN A 30 -0.18 5.27 18.09
N PHE A 31 0.87 5.65 17.38
CA PHE A 31 0.79 6.34 16.09
C PHE A 31 1.97 6.02 15.18
N ALA A 32 1.73 5.98 13.88
CA ALA A 32 2.79 5.95 12.87
C ALA A 32 3.36 7.36 12.66
N GLU A 33 4.63 7.45 12.29
CA GLU A 33 5.33 8.71 12.01
C GLU A 33 5.93 8.71 10.60
N THR A 34 6.31 9.86 10.06
CA THR A 34 6.93 9.92 8.72
C THR A 34 8.35 9.36 8.76
N ALA A 35 8.67 8.46 7.83
CA ALA A 35 9.98 7.84 7.69
C ALA A 35 11.04 8.82 7.15
N GLY A 36 12.30 8.66 7.56
CA GLY A 36 13.40 9.58 7.23
C GLY A 36 13.27 10.94 7.93
N VAL A 37 14.30 11.77 7.92
CA VAL A 37 14.28 13.09 8.58
C VAL A 37 14.39 14.18 7.52
N GLU A 38 13.46 15.13 7.51
CA GLU A 38 13.51 16.25 6.58
C GLU A 38 14.76 17.10 6.84
N GLY A 39 15.53 17.37 5.78
CA GLY A 39 16.71 18.22 5.87
C GLY A 39 16.34 19.70 5.99
N PRO A 40 17.23 20.55 6.52
CA PRO A 40 16.98 21.98 6.55
C PRO A 40 16.97 22.61 5.14
N SER A 41 16.05 23.53 4.87
CA SER A 41 15.90 24.17 3.56
C SER A 41 16.65 25.50 3.39
N THR A 42 17.20 26.05 4.48
CA THR A 42 17.90 27.35 4.47
C THR A 42 19.35 27.22 4.88
N GLN A 43 20.25 27.95 4.20
CA GLN A 43 21.67 27.99 4.56
C GLN A 43 21.91 28.78 5.87
N PRO A 44 22.89 28.37 6.70
CA PRO A 44 23.35 29.19 7.81
C PRO A 44 24.19 30.38 7.31
N ALA A 45 24.31 31.43 8.12
CA ALA A 45 25.23 32.54 7.87
C ALA A 45 26.31 32.58 8.95
N LEU A 46 27.55 32.90 8.58
CA LEU A 46 28.71 32.98 9.47
C LEU A 46 29.16 34.43 9.62
N THR A 47 29.54 34.81 10.84
CA THR A 47 30.25 36.05 11.14
C THR A 47 31.29 35.79 12.24
N GLY A 48 32.38 36.56 12.27
CA GLY A 48 33.43 36.43 13.27
C GLY A 48 33.52 37.64 14.19
N SER A 49 33.97 37.42 15.43
CA SER A 49 34.23 38.52 16.36
C SER A 49 35.35 38.20 17.36
N GLY A 50 35.90 39.26 17.96
CA GLY A 50 36.98 39.17 18.95
C GLY A 50 38.36 38.96 18.33
N ASN A 51 39.31 38.54 19.17
CA ASN A 51 40.71 38.31 18.80
C ASN A 51 41.09 36.90 19.24
N GLY A 52 41.41 36.01 18.29
CA GLY A 52 41.71 34.62 18.58
C GLY A 52 42.32 33.88 17.39
N ALA A 53 42.35 32.55 17.49
CA ALA A 53 43.10 31.68 16.58
C ALA A 53 42.33 31.24 15.33
N ILE A 54 41.05 31.60 15.18
CA ILE A 54 40.24 31.24 14.02
C ILE A 54 40.56 32.24 12.89
N VAL A 55 41.29 31.80 11.86
CA VAL A 55 41.70 32.65 10.74
C VAL A 55 41.78 31.82 9.47
N GLY A 56 41.14 32.29 8.40
CA GLY A 56 41.02 31.51 7.19
C GLY A 56 39.66 31.63 6.53
N THR A 57 39.42 30.75 5.57
CA THR A 57 38.19 30.74 4.78
C THR A 57 37.29 29.57 5.21
N TYR A 58 36.06 29.89 5.64
CA TYR A 58 35.14 28.95 6.26
C TYR A 58 33.79 28.86 5.55
N ARG A 59 33.20 27.67 5.59
CA ARG A 59 31.83 27.37 5.17
C ARG A 59 31.18 26.45 6.20
N ALA A 60 29.86 26.50 6.30
CA ALA A 60 29.12 25.63 7.21
C ALA A 60 27.85 25.04 6.61
N TYR A 61 27.46 23.90 7.18
CA TYR A 61 26.21 23.20 6.95
C TYR A 61 25.46 23.02 8.26
N VAL A 62 24.15 22.81 8.17
CA VAL A 62 23.32 22.37 9.28
C VAL A 62 22.66 21.05 8.92
N ARG A 63 22.50 20.14 9.89
CA ARG A 63 21.63 18.97 9.77
C ARG A 63 20.87 18.71 11.06
N PHE A 64 19.75 18.01 10.94
CA PHE A 64 18.96 17.54 12.07
C PHE A 64 19.27 16.08 12.38
N LEU A 65 19.07 15.66 13.62
CA LEU A 65 19.09 14.26 14.01
C LEU A 65 17.79 13.91 14.71
N ASP A 66 17.25 12.73 14.42
CA ASP A 66 16.09 12.22 15.14
C ASP A 66 16.46 11.71 16.55
N GLN A 67 15.46 11.25 17.29
CA GLN A 67 15.61 10.63 18.62
C GLN A 67 16.47 9.35 18.66
N TYR A 68 16.84 8.80 17.51
CA TYR A 68 17.70 7.64 17.36
C TYR A 68 19.09 8.00 16.79
N ASP A 69 19.42 9.29 16.76
CA ASP A 69 20.65 9.85 16.18
C ASP A 69 20.80 9.61 14.66
N ASN A 70 19.70 9.34 13.94
CA ASN A 70 19.71 9.27 12.48
C ASN A 70 19.79 10.69 11.89
N PRO A 71 20.81 11.02 11.09
CA PRO A 71 21.00 12.37 10.56
C PRO A 71 20.15 12.63 9.31
N SER A 72 19.48 13.79 9.23
CA SER A 72 18.87 14.28 7.99
C SER A 72 19.91 14.58 6.90
N ASN A 73 19.43 14.93 5.70
CA ASN A 73 20.27 15.64 4.73
C ASN A 73 20.75 16.99 5.32
N VAL A 74 21.87 17.51 4.79
CA VAL A 74 22.42 18.82 5.15
C VAL A 74 21.63 19.96 4.48
N SER A 75 21.72 21.15 5.06
CA SER A 75 21.24 22.40 4.47
C SER A 75 21.97 22.72 3.16
N PRO A 76 21.52 23.71 2.38
CA PRO A 76 22.42 24.39 1.46
C PRO A 76 23.65 24.93 2.21
N VAL A 77 24.80 24.96 1.54
CA VAL A 77 26.06 25.46 2.13
C VAL A 77 25.92 26.95 2.44
N SER A 78 26.55 27.41 3.52
CA SER A 78 26.68 28.85 3.76
C SER A 78 27.44 29.54 2.63
N ASP A 79 27.26 30.85 2.55
CA ASP A 79 28.23 31.69 1.83
C ASP A 79 29.62 31.50 2.46
N GLU A 80 30.64 31.68 1.64
CA GLU A 80 32.02 31.67 2.09
C GLU A 80 32.27 32.85 3.04
N TYR A 81 32.87 32.55 4.19
CA TYR A 81 33.23 33.54 5.20
C TYR A 81 34.74 33.54 5.42
N ASP A 82 35.37 34.67 5.10
CA ASP A 82 36.75 34.93 5.48
C ASP A 82 36.79 35.48 6.92
N ALA A 83 37.41 34.73 7.82
CA ALA A 83 37.56 35.14 9.21
C ALA A 83 38.64 36.23 9.34
N ASP A 84 38.25 37.48 9.14
CA ASP A 84 39.11 38.66 9.12
C ASP A 84 38.81 39.65 10.26
N GLY A 85 39.43 39.43 11.43
CA GLY A 85 39.26 40.34 12.57
C GLY A 85 39.86 41.73 12.36
N ALA A 86 40.94 41.82 11.58
CA ALA A 86 41.60 43.04 11.10
C ALA A 86 42.64 42.65 10.03
N THR A 87 43.00 43.56 9.13
CA THR A 87 44.08 43.30 8.16
C THR A 87 45.09 44.45 8.10
N GLY A 88 46.28 44.18 7.56
CA GLY A 88 47.29 45.22 7.33
C GLY A 88 48.41 44.79 6.39
N THR A 89 48.96 45.74 5.66
CA THR A 89 50.04 45.49 4.69
C THR A 89 51.39 45.37 5.40
N ILE A 90 52.23 44.48 4.88
CA ILE A 90 53.59 44.26 5.36
C ILE A 90 54.54 45.11 4.51
N THR A 91 55.39 45.89 5.16
CA THR A 91 56.40 46.73 4.49
C THR A 91 57.83 46.23 4.71
N ASP A 92 58.06 45.35 5.68
CA ASP A 92 59.30 44.62 5.87
C ASP A 92 59.08 43.33 6.70
N ALA A 93 59.89 42.29 6.45
CA ALA A 93 59.91 41.05 7.22
C ALA A 93 61.37 40.59 7.43
N SER A 94 61.90 40.80 8.63
CA SER A 94 63.33 40.63 8.91
C SER A 94 63.81 39.18 8.72
N ASN A 95 65.00 38.99 8.15
CA ASN A 95 65.68 37.69 8.12
C ASN A 95 66.36 37.39 9.47
N ALA A 96 65.57 37.11 10.50
CA ALA A 96 66.01 36.91 11.88
C ALA A 96 65.26 35.76 12.58
N VAL A 97 65.63 35.46 13.83
CA VAL A 97 64.97 34.49 14.70
C VAL A 97 64.62 35.19 16.03
N PRO A 98 63.35 35.55 16.30
CA PRO A 98 62.19 35.45 15.40
C PRO A 98 62.20 36.49 14.26
N ILE A 99 61.38 36.25 13.23
CA ILE A 99 61.05 37.21 12.18
C ILE A 99 60.25 38.38 12.80
N VAL A 100 60.68 39.62 12.58
CA VAL A 100 59.96 40.85 12.92
C VAL A 100 59.31 41.40 11.65
N VAL A 101 58.00 41.60 11.71
CA VAL A 101 57.19 42.21 10.66
C VAL A 101 57.02 43.69 10.96
N THR A 102 57.23 44.54 9.94
CA THR A 102 56.91 45.97 10.00
C THR A 102 55.60 46.25 9.25
N SER A 103 54.61 46.75 9.96
CA SER A 103 53.30 47.13 9.44
C SER A 103 52.81 48.35 10.23
N ALA A 104 52.71 49.50 9.55
CA ALA A 104 52.46 50.77 10.22
C ALA A 104 51.07 50.80 10.89
N ALA A 105 51.03 51.25 12.15
CA ALA A 105 49.82 51.36 12.97
C ALA A 105 48.94 50.10 12.96
N HIS A 106 49.56 48.92 13.07
CA HIS A 106 48.87 47.63 12.87
C HIS A 106 47.76 47.35 13.90
N GLY A 107 47.76 48.00 15.07
CA GLY A 107 46.67 47.89 16.06
C GLY A 107 46.48 46.49 16.68
N LEU A 108 47.48 45.61 16.53
CA LEU A 108 47.49 44.26 17.11
C LEU A 108 47.88 44.30 18.58
N THR A 109 47.63 43.18 19.27
CA THR A 109 48.03 42.98 20.67
C THR A 109 48.88 41.72 20.77
N THR A 110 49.84 41.69 21.70
CA THR A 110 50.66 40.50 21.96
C THR A 110 49.77 39.31 22.32
N GLY A 111 50.05 38.14 21.73
CA GLY A 111 49.23 36.94 21.82
C GLY A 111 48.15 36.81 20.74
N ALA A 112 47.96 37.81 19.87
CA ALA A 112 47.09 37.68 18.71
C ALA A 112 47.64 36.61 17.73
N THR A 113 46.72 35.96 17.01
CA THR A 113 47.07 35.06 15.90
C THR A 113 46.84 35.79 14.59
N VAL A 114 47.84 35.75 13.71
CA VAL A 114 47.76 36.33 12.37
C VAL A 114 48.10 35.30 11.30
N LYS A 115 47.38 35.31 10.20
CA LYS A 115 47.74 34.60 8.96
C LYS A 115 48.43 35.58 8.03
N ILE A 116 49.65 35.27 7.64
CA ILE A 116 50.45 36.07 6.72
C ILE A 116 50.51 35.37 5.37
N THR A 117 50.22 36.12 4.31
CA THR A 117 50.28 35.63 2.93
C THR A 117 50.99 36.64 2.03
N GLY A 118 51.56 36.17 0.92
CA GLY A 118 52.12 37.03 -0.13
C GLY A 118 53.48 37.70 0.15
N VAL A 119 54.16 37.37 1.25
CA VAL A 119 55.51 37.88 1.53
C VAL A 119 56.51 37.26 0.56
N GLU A 120 57.23 38.11 -0.19
CA GLU A 120 58.28 37.69 -1.11
C GLU A 120 59.68 37.82 -0.50
N GLY A 121 60.61 36.98 -0.97
CA GLY A 121 61.96 36.91 -0.40
C GLY A 121 61.98 36.10 0.87
N ASN A 122 61.57 36.68 2.01
CA ASN A 122 61.48 35.99 3.30
C ASN A 122 60.18 35.16 3.39
N THR A 123 60.04 34.15 2.54
CA THR A 123 58.80 33.37 2.42
C THR A 123 58.46 32.57 3.68
N ALA A 124 59.42 32.39 4.59
CA ALA A 124 59.19 31.79 5.91
C ALA A 124 58.28 32.64 6.81
N ALA A 125 58.01 33.90 6.46
CA ALA A 125 57.00 34.70 7.16
C ALA A 125 55.57 34.29 6.79
N ASN A 126 55.34 33.65 5.63
CA ASN A 126 54.00 33.20 5.23
C ASN A 126 53.57 32.00 6.08
N GLY A 127 52.34 32.05 6.59
CA GLY A 127 51.79 31.05 7.51
C GLY A 127 50.96 31.68 8.62
N THR A 128 50.49 30.86 9.55
CA THR A 128 49.73 31.31 10.72
C THR A 128 50.64 31.36 11.94
N TRP A 129 50.65 32.50 12.63
CA TRP A 129 51.60 32.79 13.70
C TRP A 129 50.90 33.41 14.91
N THR A 130 51.29 33.00 16.12
CA THR A 130 51.13 33.82 17.31
C THR A 130 52.18 34.92 17.30
N ILE A 131 51.81 36.13 17.73
CA ILE A 131 52.67 37.30 17.62
C ILE A 131 52.98 37.97 18.96
N THR A 132 54.17 38.57 19.04
CA THR A 132 54.56 39.48 20.12
C THR A 132 54.74 40.89 19.58
N VAL A 133 53.90 41.83 20.00
CA VAL A 133 54.00 43.24 19.57
C VAL A 133 55.20 43.89 20.23
N THR A 134 56.05 44.54 19.45
CA THR A 134 57.29 45.17 19.92
C THR A 134 57.19 46.70 19.98
N ASP A 135 56.44 47.30 19.06
CA ASP A 135 56.06 48.73 19.08
C ASP A 135 54.76 48.95 18.27
N THR A 136 54.36 50.21 18.02
CA THR A 136 53.12 50.55 17.29
C THR A 136 53.12 50.11 15.81
N ASP A 137 54.31 49.90 15.22
CA ASP A 137 54.52 49.60 13.81
C ASP A 137 55.17 48.23 13.57
N ARG A 138 55.44 47.46 14.64
CA ARG A 138 56.20 46.20 14.56
C ARG A 138 55.71 45.13 15.53
N PHE A 139 55.76 43.88 15.06
CA PHE A 139 55.53 42.68 15.87
C PHE A 139 56.43 41.53 15.40
N SER A 140 56.79 40.62 16.29
CA SER A 140 57.52 39.39 15.95
C SER A 140 56.60 38.19 15.80
N LEU A 141 56.96 37.26 14.92
CA LEU A 141 56.29 35.97 14.72
C LEU A 141 56.93 34.93 15.64
N ASP A 142 56.19 34.42 16.61
CA ASP A 142 56.76 33.57 17.65
C ASP A 142 57.27 32.25 17.05
N SER A 143 58.45 31.80 17.49
CA SER A 143 59.14 30.59 17.01
C SER A 143 59.47 30.54 15.50
N SER A 144 59.38 31.67 14.80
CA SER A 144 59.75 31.75 13.38
C SER A 144 61.26 31.85 13.15
N ALA A 145 61.70 31.47 11.96
CA ALA A 145 63.08 31.67 11.51
C ALA A 145 63.09 32.14 10.05
N GLY A 146 63.67 33.32 9.81
CA GLY A 146 63.78 33.89 8.46
C GLY A 146 64.61 33.00 7.52
N ASN A 147 64.25 32.99 6.23
CA ASN A 147 64.93 32.16 5.23
C ASN A 147 65.64 32.97 4.12
N ALA A 148 65.33 34.26 3.97
CA ALA A 148 66.02 35.19 3.08
C ALA A 148 65.65 36.65 3.40
N SER A 149 66.27 37.60 2.71
CA SER A 149 65.86 39.02 2.78
C SER A 149 64.49 39.24 2.16
N TYR A 150 63.68 40.08 2.79
CA TYR A 150 62.41 40.56 2.25
C TYR A 150 62.58 41.25 0.89
N ARG A 151 61.69 40.97 -0.05
CA ARG A 151 61.71 41.54 -1.41
C ARG A 151 60.48 42.36 -1.77
N GLY A 152 59.49 42.44 -0.87
CA GLY A 152 58.24 43.16 -1.09
C GLY A 152 57.01 42.29 -0.86
N ALA A 153 55.84 42.93 -0.96
CA ALA A 153 54.50 42.35 -0.81
C ALA A 153 54.21 41.68 0.55
N GLY A 154 52.93 41.39 0.76
CA GLY A 154 52.45 40.64 1.92
C GLY A 154 51.41 41.38 2.73
N GLU A 155 50.49 40.61 3.29
CA GLU A 155 49.42 41.08 4.15
C GLU A 155 49.32 40.14 5.35
N TRP A 156 48.98 40.70 6.51
CA TRP A 156 48.55 39.92 7.66
C TRP A 156 47.03 40.08 7.83
N VAL A 157 46.37 38.99 8.21
CA VAL A 157 44.98 38.96 8.64
C VAL A 157 44.94 38.44 10.07
N ARG A 158 44.33 39.19 10.99
CA ARG A 158 44.16 38.78 12.38
C ARG A 158 42.96 37.85 12.49
N GLY A 159 43.12 36.75 13.21
CA GLY A 159 42.02 35.85 13.52
C GLY A 159 40.99 36.43 14.50
N VAL A 160 39.86 35.74 14.57
CA VAL A 160 38.75 35.98 15.49
C VAL A 160 38.75 34.92 16.60
N SER A 161 38.14 35.23 17.73
CA SER A 161 38.01 34.27 18.85
C SER A 161 36.71 33.47 18.80
N THR A 162 35.75 33.91 18.00
CA THR A 162 34.40 33.35 18.00
C THR A 162 33.77 33.48 16.62
N ILE A 163 33.21 32.37 16.14
CA ILE A 163 32.33 32.32 14.97
C ILE A 163 30.89 32.32 15.48
N SER A 164 30.05 33.21 14.93
CA SER A 164 28.62 33.25 15.18
C SER A 164 27.89 32.72 13.95
N TYR A 165 27.07 31.69 14.18
CA TYR A 165 26.12 31.18 13.23
C TYR A 165 24.78 31.85 13.44
N SER A 166 24.20 32.41 12.37
CA SER A 166 22.86 33.00 12.36
C SER A 166 22.00 32.40 11.25
N SER A 167 20.72 32.75 11.22
CA SER A 167 19.75 32.17 10.28
C SER A 167 19.68 30.65 10.39
N LEU A 168 19.92 30.10 11.59
CA LEU A 168 19.90 28.67 11.81
C LEU A 168 18.48 28.14 11.62
N PRO A 169 18.30 27.13 10.75
CA PRO A 169 16.99 26.55 10.49
C PRO A 169 16.43 25.84 11.73
N THR A 170 15.11 25.85 11.83
CA THR A 170 14.33 25.14 12.86
C THR A 170 13.43 24.11 12.20
N SER A 171 13.28 22.93 12.81
CA SER A 171 12.35 21.90 12.34
C SER A 171 11.04 21.96 13.13
N SER A 172 9.92 21.77 12.45
CA SER A 172 8.60 21.54 13.07
C SER A 172 8.30 20.05 13.31
N ASP A 173 9.17 19.15 12.82
CA ASP A 173 9.00 17.72 12.97
C ASP A 173 9.32 17.30 14.42
N PRO A 174 8.35 16.73 15.17
CA PRO A 174 8.53 16.38 16.58
C PRO A 174 9.59 15.30 16.81
N LYS A 175 9.99 14.53 15.79
CA LYS A 175 11.02 13.48 15.95
C LYS A 175 12.44 14.03 15.99
N VAL A 176 12.65 15.27 15.52
CA VAL A 176 13.97 15.91 15.56
C VAL A 176 14.33 16.18 17.02
N ALA A 177 15.40 15.54 17.49
CA ALA A 177 15.86 15.65 18.87
C ALA A 177 17.10 16.55 19.00
N LYS A 178 17.93 16.61 17.94
CA LYS A 178 19.17 17.38 17.93
C LYS A 178 19.40 18.08 16.60
N ARG A 179 20.31 19.06 16.63
CA ARG A 179 20.84 19.76 15.46
C ARG A 179 22.35 19.80 15.55
N GLN A 180 23.00 19.53 14.43
CA GLN A 180 24.45 19.68 14.27
C GLN A 180 24.77 20.81 13.28
N ILE A 181 25.78 21.60 13.62
CA ILE A 181 26.42 22.58 12.74
C ILE A 181 27.78 22.02 12.36
N LEU A 182 28.02 21.88 11.07
CA LEU A 182 29.24 21.33 10.51
C LEU A 182 30.07 22.46 9.90
N ARG A 183 31.35 22.57 10.23
CA ARG A 183 32.27 23.58 9.66
C ARG A 183 33.52 22.90 9.12
N ASN A 184 34.06 23.43 8.02
CA ASN A 184 35.38 23.07 7.52
C ASN A 184 36.51 23.66 8.39
N THR A 185 37.74 23.24 8.11
CA THR A 185 38.98 23.91 8.55
C THR A 185 39.44 24.89 7.46
N ASP A 186 40.39 25.77 7.74
CA ASP A 186 40.86 26.82 6.84
C ASP A 186 41.14 26.33 5.41
N GLY A 187 40.39 26.85 4.45
CA GLY A 187 40.66 26.74 3.02
C GLY A 187 40.38 25.39 2.37
N GLN A 188 39.95 24.36 3.12
CA GLN A 188 39.48 23.10 2.53
C GLN A 188 37.97 23.10 2.34
N SER A 189 37.49 22.37 1.34
CA SER A 189 36.06 22.31 1.00
C SER A 189 35.47 20.90 1.00
N THR A 190 36.23 19.88 1.42
CA THR A 190 35.88 18.47 1.22
C THR A 190 35.48 17.74 2.51
N VAL A 191 35.99 18.15 3.67
CA VAL A 191 35.73 17.46 4.94
C VAL A 191 35.14 18.43 5.94
N TYR A 192 34.00 18.11 6.53
CA TYR A 192 33.40 18.98 7.55
C TYR A 192 33.45 18.29 8.90
N TYR A 193 33.51 19.07 9.97
CA TYR A 193 33.58 18.56 11.34
C TYR A 193 32.40 19.08 12.15
N VAL A 194 31.92 18.29 13.11
CA VAL A 194 30.86 18.73 14.02
C VAL A 194 31.37 19.85 14.93
N ASP A 195 31.06 21.09 14.59
CA ASP A 195 31.44 22.25 15.39
C ASP A 195 30.52 22.35 16.63
N ILE A 196 29.21 22.32 16.41
CA ILE A 196 28.21 22.37 17.49
C ILE A 196 27.20 21.23 17.31
N GLU A 197 26.96 20.46 18.37
CA GLU A 197 25.76 19.62 18.52
C GLU A 197 24.90 20.19 19.65
N THR A 198 23.60 20.35 19.41
CA THR A 198 22.69 20.91 20.42
C THR A 198 21.30 20.29 20.37
N THR A 199 20.66 20.20 21.53
CA THR A 199 19.22 19.91 21.69
C THR A 199 18.37 21.17 21.67
N ASN A 200 18.98 22.36 21.60
CA ASN A 200 18.25 23.62 21.45
C ASN A 200 17.86 23.84 19.98
N LEU A 201 16.67 23.37 19.63
CA LEU A 201 16.11 23.44 18.27
C LEU A 201 15.41 24.77 17.97
N ALA A 202 15.15 25.59 18.98
CA ALA A 202 14.46 26.88 18.82
C ALA A 202 15.43 28.04 18.55
N ALA A 203 16.71 27.92 18.93
CA ALA A 203 17.70 28.96 18.69
C ALA A 203 17.97 29.13 17.19
N THR A 204 17.88 30.38 16.71
CA THR A 204 18.21 30.76 15.34
C THR A 204 19.64 31.33 15.21
N ALA A 205 20.36 31.43 16.34
CA ALA A 205 21.76 31.81 16.37
C ALA A 205 22.52 31.08 17.49
N LEU A 206 23.77 30.69 17.21
CA LEU A 206 24.69 30.02 18.12
C LEU A 206 26.12 30.47 17.85
N THR A 207 27.01 30.33 18.82
CA THR A 207 28.42 30.74 18.69
C THR A 207 29.35 29.58 19.00
N SER A 208 30.46 29.48 18.28
CA SER A 208 31.56 28.54 18.56
C SER A 208 32.88 29.26 18.77
N THR A 209 33.68 28.75 19.69
CA THR A 209 35.08 29.15 19.93
C THR A 209 36.08 28.07 19.50
N LYS A 210 35.62 26.97 18.88
CA LYS A 210 36.51 25.89 18.43
C LYS A 210 37.45 26.40 17.34
N THR A 211 38.73 26.14 17.51
CA THR A 211 39.79 26.40 16.53
C THR A 211 39.85 25.28 15.49
N ASP A 212 40.68 25.43 14.45
CA ASP A 212 40.87 24.38 13.45
C ASP A 212 41.43 23.09 14.06
N ASP A 213 42.33 23.21 15.04
CA ASP A 213 42.86 22.05 15.79
C ASP A 213 41.76 21.37 16.64
N ASP A 214 40.83 22.14 17.22
CA ASP A 214 39.69 21.57 17.94
C ASP A 214 38.72 20.85 16.99
N LEU A 215 38.53 21.38 15.77
CA LEU A 215 37.71 20.74 14.74
C LEU A 215 38.34 19.45 14.23
N LEU A 216 39.65 19.41 14.00
CA LEU A 216 40.37 18.19 13.60
C LEU A 216 40.28 17.06 14.64
N ASN A 217 40.03 17.41 15.91
CA ASN A 217 39.78 16.46 17.00
C ASN A 217 38.28 16.14 17.22
N SER A 218 37.37 16.78 16.47
CA SER A 218 35.94 16.52 16.51
C SER A 218 35.53 15.45 15.48
N ASP A 219 34.30 14.96 15.57
CA ASP A 219 33.78 13.97 14.61
C ASP A 219 33.77 14.55 13.19
N SER A 220 34.40 13.85 12.25
CA SER A 220 34.40 14.21 10.85
C SER A 220 33.15 13.69 10.15
N VAL A 221 32.65 14.48 9.21
CA VAL A 221 31.52 14.17 8.35
C VAL A 221 32.00 14.34 6.91
N ALA A 222 32.20 13.20 6.23
CA ALA A 222 32.51 13.18 4.81
C ALA A 222 31.24 13.56 4.02
N LEU A 223 31.25 14.75 3.45
CA LEU A 223 30.17 15.23 2.58
C LEU A 223 30.43 14.92 1.11
N PHE A 224 31.65 14.55 0.73
CA PHE A 224 32.03 14.22 -0.64
C PHE A 224 32.76 12.87 -0.69
N ASP A 225 32.62 12.18 -1.82
CA ASP A 225 33.36 10.95 -2.14
C ASP A 225 34.84 11.25 -2.43
N ASP A 226 35.66 10.22 -2.62
CA ASP A 226 37.10 10.33 -2.87
C ASP A 226 37.45 11.21 -4.09
N ASP A 227 36.51 11.36 -5.04
CA ASP A 227 36.63 12.23 -6.21
C ASP A 227 36.42 13.73 -5.90
N GLY A 228 36.00 14.09 -4.67
CA GLY A 228 35.83 15.47 -4.20
C GLY A 228 34.69 16.25 -4.85
N VAL A 229 33.91 15.62 -5.74
CA VAL A 229 32.81 16.23 -6.50
C VAL A 229 31.46 15.55 -6.22
N THR A 230 31.45 14.23 -5.97
CA THR A 230 30.23 13.49 -5.67
C THR A 230 29.82 13.71 -4.23
N ASP A 231 28.71 14.41 -4.02
CA ASP A 231 28.18 14.71 -2.68
C ASP A 231 27.58 13.44 -2.03
N LEU A 232 28.25 12.94 -0.99
CA LEU A 232 27.83 11.80 -0.16
C LEU A 232 26.83 12.19 0.95
N ALA A 233 26.63 13.50 1.19
CA ALA A 233 25.72 14.01 2.20
C ALA A 233 24.25 13.98 1.77
N ILE A 234 23.99 13.97 0.46
CA ILE A 234 22.65 14.20 -0.13
C ILE A 234 21.61 13.09 0.13
N SER A 235 21.95 11.94 0.72
CA SER A 235 21.12 10.76 0.48
C SER A 235 20.93 9.73 1.59
N ARG A 236 21.58 9.86 2.76
CA ARG A 236 21.58 8.74 3.72
C ARG A 236 20.33 8.62 4.60
N TYR A 237 19.51 9.66 4.79
CA TYR A 237 18.24 9.55 5.53
C TYR A 237 17.19 10.56 5.07
N THR A 238 17.13 10.77 3.75
CA THR A 238 16.03 11.53 3.15
C THR A 238 14.71 10.78 3.33
N ILE A 239 13.61 11.52 3.35
CA ILE A 239 12.27 10.92 3.36
C ILE A 239 12.17 9.98 2.14
N PRO A 240 11.77 8.70 2.33
CA PRO A 240 11.57 7.79 1.21
C PRO A 240 10.62 8.39 0.17
N PRO A 241 10.80 8.12 -1.13
CA PRO A 241 10.03 8.83 -2.15
C PRO A 241 8.52 8.65 -1.97
N ALA A 242 7.82 9.76 -1.73
CA ALA A 242 6.38 9.79 -1.41
C ALA A 242 5.49 9.30 -2.57
N ASP A 243 6.03 9.17 -3.77
CA ASP A 243 5.33 8.71 -4.96
C ASP A 243 5.29 7.18 -5.09
N ARG A 244 5.96 6.44 -4.20
CA ARG A 244 6.00 4.97 -4.20
C ARG A 244 4.76 4.38 -3.55
N LYS A 245 3.94 3.70 -4.36
CA LYS A 245 2.71 3.06 -3.91
C LYS A 245 2.94 1.70 -3.26
N TYR A 246 3.84 0.90 -3.84
CA TYR A 246 4.09 -0.48 -3.42
C TYR A 246 5.45 -0.59 -2.75
N LEU A 247 5.48 -1.17 -1.56
CA LEU A 247 6.70 -1.38 -0.78
C LEU A 247 6.91 -2.88 -0.55
N VAL A 248 8.15 -3.33 -0.64
CA VAL A 248 8.57 -4.71 -0.32
C VAL A 248 10.00 -4.65 0.21
N ASN A 249 10.34 -5.50 1.18
CA ASN A 249 11.73 -5.70 1.59
C ASN A 249 12.35 -6.95 0.92
N MET A 250 13.63 -6.86 0.57
CA MET A 250 14.42 -7.98 0.03
C MET A 250 15.90 -7.80 0.34
N LEU A 251 16.58 -8.88 0.76
CA LEU A 251 18.03 -8.93 1.00
C LEU A 251 18.58 -7.72 1.78
N GLY A 252 17.91 -7.35 2.88
CA GLY A 252 18.34 -6.24 3.72
C GLY A 252 18.02 -4.84 3.20
N ARG A 253 17.27 -4.69 2.10
CA ARG A 253 16.87 -3.40 1.53
C ARG A 253 15.34 -3.28 1.45
N MET A 254 14.86 -2.04 1.43
CA MET A 254 13.49 -1.70 1.06
C MET A 254 13.44 -1.35 -0.43
N PHE A 255 12.36 -1.72 -1.11
CA PHE A 255 12.09 -1.41 -2.52
C PHE A 255 10.74 -0.73 -2.65
N GLY A 256 10.66 0.23 -3.57
CA GLY A 256 9.48 1.06 -3.80
C GLY A 256 9.20 1.22 -5.29
N ALA A 257 7.97 0.92 -5.71
CA ALA A 257 7.55 1.07 -7.10
C ALA A 257 6.07 1.41 -7.25
N GLY A 258 5.70 1.80 -8.47
CA GLY A 258 4.34 2.18 -8.84
C GLY A 258 3.97 3.56 -8.30
N VAL A 259 3.12 4.26 -9.05
CA VAL A 259 2.63 5.60 -8.70
C VAL A 259 1.12 5.59 -8.52
N VAL A 260 0.58 6.62 -7.89
CA VAL A 260 -0.87 6.85 -7.82
C VAL A 260 -1.25 8.01 -8.72
N ARG A 261 -2.35 7.82 -9.45
CA ARG A 261 -3.05 8.86 -10.19
C ARG A 261 -4.23 9.35 -9.36
N TYR A 262 -4.17 10.60 -8.91
CA TYR A 262 -5.26 11.23 -8.16
C TYR A 262 -6.28 11.84 -9.12
N SER A 263 -7.57 11.56 -8.95
CA SER A 263 -8.63 12.12 -9.80
C SER A 263 -9.95 12.35 -9.06
N GLN A 264 -9.90 12.53 -7.73
CA GLN A 264 -11.10 12.75 -6.92
C GLN A 264 -11.60 14.19 -7.05
N GLY A 265 -12.92 14.36 -7.26
CA GLY A 265 -13.54 15.67 -7.43
C GLY A 265 -13.37 16.25 -8.84
N ALA A 266 -13.55 17.56 -8.96
CA ALA A 266 -13.36 18.32 -10.19
C ALA A 266 -12.55 19.59 -9.90
N VAL A 267 -12.11 20.30 -10.94
CA VAL A 267 -11.39 21.57 -10.79
C VAL A 267 -12.03 22.70 -11.62
N ILE A 268 -11.96 23.90 -11.05
CA ILE A 268 -12.21 25.16 -11.74
C ILE A 268 -10.89 25.61 -12.36
N VAL A 269 -10.89 25.77 -13.67
CA VAL A 269 -9.75 26.28 -14.43
C VAL A 269 -10.16 27.50 -15.24
N THR A 270 -9.28 28.49 -15.34
CA THR A 270 -9.53 29.73 -16.10
C THR A 270 -8.38 29.98 -17.06
N PHE A 271 -8.69 30.20 -18.34
CA PHE A 271 -7.69 30.55 -19.34
C PHE A 271 -6.89 31.80 -18.92
N GLY A 272 -5.57 31.72 -18.98
CA GLY A 272 -4.66 32.79 -18.59
C GLY A 272 -4.41 32.92 -17.08
N SER A 273 -5.00 32.06 -16.25
CA SER A 273 -4.78 32.03 -14.80
C SER A 273 -3.83 30.90 -14.41
N ALA A 274 -2.93 31.12 -13.45
CA ALA A 274 -2.14 30.05 -12.83
C ALA A 274 -2.88 29.35 -11.68
N THR A 275 -4.05 29.86 -11.26
CA THR A 275 -4.80 29.30 -10.14
C THR A 275 -5.83 28.27 -10.62
N VAL A 276 -5.81 27.11 -9.98
CA VAL A 276 -6.78 26.03 -10.14
C VAL A 276 -7.47 25.80 -8.80
N THR A 277 -8.81 25.79 -8.76
CA THR A 277 -9.56 25.59 -7.50
C THR A 277 -10.29 24.26 -7.52
N GLY A 278 -10.11 23.45 -6.48
CA GLY A 278 -10.75 22.15 -6.36
C GLY A 278 -12.21 22.23 -5.90
N ILE A 279 -13.04 21.33 -6.41
CA ILE A 279 -14.43 21.09 -6.00
C ILE A 279 -14.55 19.62 -5.55
N GLY A 280 -14.84 19.40 -4.26
CA GLY A 280 -14.93 18.04 -3.71
C GLY A 280 -13.59 17.28 -3.74
N THR A 281 -12.49 18.03 -3.73
CA THR A 281 -11.11 17.52 -3.71
C THR A 281 -10.58 17.42 -2.28
N GLU A 282 -9.54 16.63 -2.09
CA GLU A 282 -8.70 16.54 -0.90
C GLU A 282 -7.23 16.73 -1.30
N PHE A 283 -6.90 17.91 -1.82
CA PHE A 283 -5.52 18.28 -2.15
C PHE A 283 -4.67 18.34 -0.89
N THR A 284 -3.46 17.75 -0.98
CA THR A 284 -2.47 17.72 0.10
C THR A 284 -1.22 18.49 -0.33
N ALA A 285 -0.43 18.96 0.65
CA ALA A 285 0.84 19.65 0.37
C ALA A 285 1.81 18.77 -0.44
N SER A 286 1.72 17.44 -0.30
CA SER A 286 2.54 16.46 -1.02
C SER A 286 2.25 16.36 -2.53
N MET A 287 1.27 17.11 -3.02
CA MET A 287 1.01 17.27 -4.46
C MET A 287 1.87 18.36 -5.11
N GLU A 288 2.57 19.18 -4.33
CA GLU A 288 3.59 20.10 -4.84
C GLU A 288 4.67 19.35 -5.64
N GLY A 289 5.14 19.94 -6.75
CA GLY A 289 6.13 19.33 -7.64
C GLY A 289 5.57 18.20 -8.54
N ARG A 290 4.29 17.84 -8.41
CA ARG A 290 3.60 16.90 -9.31
C ARG A 290 2.99 17.63 -10.51
N TYR A 291 2.51 16.87 -11.50
CA TYR A 291 1.87 17.39 -12.69
C TYR A 291 0.36 17.19 -12.63
N ILE A 292 -0.39 18.23 -13.00
CA ILE A 292 -1.82 18.16 -13.22
C ILE A 292 -2.13 18.12 -14.72
N ALA A 293 -2.87 17.10 -15.13
CA ALA A 293 -3.46 16.95 -16.45
C ALA A 293 -4.95 17.29 -16.36
N VAL A 294 -5.36 18.38 -16.97
CA VAL A 294 -6.78 18.78 -17.04
C VAL A 294 -7.34 18.34 -18.38
N ASP A 295 -8.52 17.72 -18.38
CA ASP A 295 -9.15 17.23 -19.60
C ASP A 295 -9.43 18.39 -20.58
N GLY A 296 -9.14 18.18 -21.86
CA GLY A 296 -9.21 19.23 -22.89
C GLY A 296 -8.09 20.29 -22.88
N ALA A 297 -7.13 20.23 -21.94
CA ALA A 297 -5.99 21.14 -21.93
C ALA A 297 -4.93 20.74 -22.98
N PRO A 298 -4.16 21.70 -23.54
CA PRO A 298 -3.17 21.40 -24.58
C PRO A 298 -1.90 20.71 -24.04
N LYS A 299 -1.70 20.71 -22.71
CA LYS A 299 -0.55 20.11 -22.04
C LYS A 299 -0.86 19.84 -20.56
N VAL A 300 0.08 19.17 -19.90
CA VAL A 300 0.12 19.02 -18.43
C VAL A 300 0.88 20.20 -17.81
N TYR A 301 0.53 20.55 -16.58
CA TYR A 301 1.10 21.70 -15.87
C TYR A 301 1.77 21.24 -14.57
N LEU A 302 2.92 21.83 -14.24
CA LEU A 302 3.59 21.59 -12.95
C LEU A 302 2.86 22.36 -11.84
N ILE A 303 2.64 21.69 -10.72
CA ILE A 303 2.10 22.28 -9.49
C ILE A 303 3.25 22.92 -8.73
N ASP A 304 3.18 24.24 -8.59
CA ASP A 304 4.16 25.05 -7.86
C ASP A 304 3.88 25.08 -6.35
N SER A 305 2.61 25.14 -5.97
CA SER A 305 2.20 25.08 -4.56
C SER A 305 0.74 24.68 -4.40
N VAL A 306 0.40 24.21 -3.20
CA VAL A 306 -0.96 23.79 -2.83
C VAL A 306 -1.39 24.48 -1.54
N ASP A 307 -2.47 25.26 -1.59
CA ASP A 307 -3.19 25.72 -0.41
C ASP A 307 -4.23 24.67 -0.02
N VAL A 308 -3.88 23.86 0.98
CA VAL A 308 -4.73 22.78 1.51
C VAL A 308 -6.02 23.33 2.14
N SER A 309 -5.98 24.54 2.72
CA SER A 309 -7.11 25.11 3.44
C SER A 309 -8.21 25.60 2.49
N THR A 310 -7.82 26.17 1.36
CA THR A 310 -8.75 26.66 0.33
C THR A 310 -8.96 25.67 -0.80
N GLN A 311 -8.27 24.51 -0.78
CA GLN A 311 -8.25 23.54 -1.87
C GLN A 311 -7.87 24.18 -3.21
N ALA A 312 -6.83 25.03 -3.20
CA ALA A 312 -6.35 25.74 -4.38
C ALA A 312 -4.93 25.31 -4.74
N ILE A 313 -4.67 25.22 -6.04
CA ILE A 313 -3.36 24.91 -6.62
C ILE A 313 -2.87 26.13 -7.38
N THR A 314 -1.59 26.46 -7.20
CA THR A 314 -0.87 27.41 -8.06
C THR A 314 -0.01 26.61 -9.03
N LEU A 315 -0.17 26.87 -10.33
CA LEU A 315 0.65 26.30 -11.38
C LEU A 315 1.92 27.13 -11.58
N SER A 316 3.01 26.49 -12.00
CA SER A 316 4.26 27.20 -12.31
C SER A 316 4.14 28.14 -13.53
N GLU A 317 3.07 28.01 -14.29
CA GLU A 317 2.76 28.80 -15.48
C GLU A 317 1.24 28.94 -15.67
N THR A 318 0.82 29.93 -16.45
CA THR A 318 -0.61 30.18 -16.70
C THR A 318 -1.28 29.04 -17.49
N TYR A 319 -2.48 28.65 -17.09
CA TYR A 319 -3.31 27.67 -17.77
C TYR A 319 -3.75 28.17 -19.16
N LEU A 320 -3.60 27.33 -20.19
CA LEU A 320 -3.86 27.67 -21.60
C LEU A 320 -5.06 26.91 -22.19
N GLY A 321 -5.67 26.00 -21.43
CA GLY A 321 -6.90 25.32 -21.84
C GLY A 321 -8.12 26.24 -21.71
N ALA A 322 -9.26 25.79 -22.23
CA ALA A 322 -10.52 26.52 -22.10
C ALA A 322 -10.92 26.67 -20.63
N THR A 323 -11.51 27.82 -20.27
CA THR A 323 -12.12 28.02 -18.95
C THR A 323 -13.24 27.01 -18.75
N ASP A 324 -13.17 26.24 -17.67
CA ASP A 324 -14.15 25.22 -17.32
C ASP A 324 -14.32 25.17 -15.79
N PRO A 325 -15.54 25.41 -15.26
CA PRO A 325 -15.80 25.37 -13.83
C PRO A 325 -15.91 23.96 -13.24
N TYR A 326 -15.95 22.90 -14.05
CA TYR A 326 -16.08 21.51 -13.60
C TYR A 326 -15.20 20.55 -14.41
N ALA A 327 -13.97 20.97 -14.74
CA ALA A 327 -13.07 20.14 -15.52
C ALA A 327 -12.67 18.88 -14.74
N THR A 328 -12.68 17.74 -15.43
CA THR A 328 -12.06 16.53 -14.91
C THR A 328 -10.55 16.63 -15.05
N TYR A 329 -9.82 15.99 -14.15
CA TYR A 329 -8.38 16.13 -14.08
C TYR A 329 -7.72 14.89 -13.49
N ALA A 330 -6.39 14.85 -13.58
CA ALA A 330 -5.58 13.92 -12.82
C ALA A 330 -4.27 14.56 -12.35
N ILE A 331 -3.85 14.24 -11.13
CA ILE A 331 -2.54 14.63 -10.60
C ILE A 331 -1.65 13.39 -10.47
N GLU A 332 -0.41 13.49 -10.94
CA GLU A 332 0.56 12.41 -10.92
C GLU A 332 2.01 12.93 -10.92
N PRO A 333 2.98 12.12 -10.47
CA PRO A 333 4.40 12.42 -10.62
C PRO A 333 4.81 12.51 -12.10
N VAL A 334 6.02 13.03 -12.36
CA VAL A 334 6.59 13.04 -13.71
C VAL A 334 6.58 11.63 -14.33
N SER A 335 6.28 11.54 -15.62
CA SER A 335 5.99 10.27 -16.30
C SER A 335 7.12 9.23 -16.24
N THR A 336 8.38 9.66 -16.11
CA THR A 336 9.54 8.77 -15.93
C THR A 336 9.44 7.95 -14.64
N ARG A 337 8.87 8.53 -13.57
CA ARG A 337 8.73 7.89 -12.25
C ARG A 337 7.79 6.68 -12.25
N ARG A 338 6.90 6.54 -13.24
CA ARG A 338 6.00 5.37 -13.41
C ARG A 338 6.75 4.06 -13.58
N ARG A 339 7.99 4.13 -14.08
CA ARG A 339 8.85 2.98 -14.36
C ARG A 339 10.03 2.89 -13.41
N ALA A 340 10.16 3.81 -12.46
CA ALA A 340 11.22 3.77 -11.48
C ALA A 340 10.94 2.65 -10.45
N LEU A 341 11.99 1.94 -10.07
CA LEU A 341 12.06 1.05 -8.91
C LEU A 341 13.16 1.60 -8.01
N ASP A 342 12.75 2.32 -6.98
CA ASP A 342 13.67 2.93 -6.01
C ASP A 342 14.00 1.91 -4.91
N TYR A 343 15.18 2.02 -4.30
CA TYR A 343 15.59 1.13 -3.24
C TYR A 343 16.43 1.82 -2.16
N SER A 344 16.34 1.31 -0.94
CA SER A 344 17.11 1.81 0.19
C SER A 344 18.56 1.31 0.18
N GLU A 345 19.39 1.91 1.02
CA GLU A 345 20.70 1.34 1.35
C GLU A 345 20.57 0.01 2.10
N ALA A 346 21.61 -0.82 1.98
CA ALA A 346 21.64 -2.12 2.64
C ALA A 346 21.65 -1.94 4.16
N PHE A 347 20.71 -2.61 4.82
CA PHE A 347 20.48 -2.56 6.27
C PHE A 347 20.16 -1.17 6.83
N LEU A 348 19.86 -0.21 5.96
CA LEU A 348 19.45 1.15 6.31
C LEU A 348 18.12 1.43 5.61
N SER A 349 17.03 0.94 6.20
CA SER A 349 15.68 0.91 5.60
C SER A 349 15.10 2.29 5.25
N GLU A 350 15.63 3.35 5.87
CA GLU A 350 15.21 4.75 5.66
C GLU A 350 16.12 5.53 4.72
N ALA A 351 17.26 4.96 4.37
CA ALA A 351 18.22 5.60 3.50
C ALA A 351 17.83 5.38 2.04
N TRP A 352 17.09 6.31 1.43
CA TRP A 352 16.70 6.21 0.01
C TRP A 352 17.38 7.27 -0.85
N PRO A 353 18.64 7.04 -1.26
CA PRO A 353 19.31 7.92 -2.19
C PRO A 353 18.52 8.13 -3.49
N PRO A 354 18.41 9.37 -3.99
CA PRO A 354 17.81 9.63 -5.30
C PRO A 354 18.51 8.90 -6.46
N THR A 355 19.79 8.56 -6.28
CA THR A 355 20.59 7.77 -7.23
C THR A 355 20.25 6.28 -7.22
N ASN A 356 19.65 5.78 -6.13
CA ASN A 356 19.28 4.38 -5.97
C ASN A 356 17.91 4.11 -6.60
N SER A 357 17.85 4.29 -7.92
CA SER A 357 16.67 4.09 -8.73
C SER A 357 17.01 3.27 -9.97
N LEU A 358 16.19 2.27 -10.28
CA LEU A 358 16.27 1.47 -11.49
C LEU A 358 15.14 1.87 -12.43
N ASP A 359 15.43 2.07 -13.71
CA ASP A 359 14.39 2.25 -14.71
C ASP A 359 13.97 0.92 -15.32
N LEU A 360 12.68 0.64 -15.24
CA LEU A 360 12.05 -0.47 -15.93
C LEU A 360 11.91 -0.15 -17.42
N GLU A 361 12.27 -1.10 -18.28
CA GLU A 361 12.16 -0.94 -19.74
C GLU A 361 10.72 -0.58 -20.16
N ALA A 362 10.60 0.36 -21.10
CA ALA A 362 9.31 0.76 -21.67
C ALA A 362 8.62 -0.43 -22.37
N ASP A 363 7.33 -0.60 -22.16
CA ASP A 363 6.58 -1.67 -22.81
C ASP A 363 5.15 -1.22 -23.10
N SER A 364 4.77 -1.17 -24.38
CA SER A 364 3.43 -0.78 -24.81
C SER A 364 2.32 -1.62 -24.16
N GLN A 365 2.63 -2.83 -23.69
CA GLN A 365 1.71 -3.74 -23.03
C GLN A 365 1.77 -3.69 -21.49
N SER A 366 2.77 -3.06 -20.89
CA SER A 366 3.04 -3.15 -19.44
C SER A 366 3.78 -1.91 -18.89
N ASN A 367 3.22 -0.73 -19.11
CA ASN A 367 3.83 0.53 -18.67
C ASN A 367 3.61 0.86 -17.19
N GLU A 368 2.60 0.28 -16.53
CA GLU A 368 2.25 0.60 -15.14
C GLU A 368 2.53 -0.59 -14.22
N VAL A 369 3.24 -0.34 -13.13
CA VAL A 369 3.46 -1.31 -12.06
C VAL A 369 2.18 -1.44 -11.24
N THR A 370 1.70 -2.67 -11.07
CA THR A 370 0.49 -3.00 -10.31
C THR A 370 0.81 -3.61 -8.94
N GLY A 371 2.06 -3.97 -8.68
CA GLY A 371 2.50 -4.45 -7.37
C GLY A 371 3.95 -4.88 -7.34
N LEU A 372 4.44 -5.15 -6.13
CA LEU A 372 5.71 -5.83 -5.88
C LEU A 372 5.43 -7.10 -5.08
N LEU A 373 6.17 -8.17 -5.37
CA LEU A 373 6.10 -9.43 -4.66
C LEU A 373 7.52 -9.97 -4.44
N ARG A 374 7.89 -10.23 -3.18
CA ARG A 374 9.09 -11.03 -2.89
C ARG A 374 8.72 -12.51 -2.87
N HIS A 375 9.54 -13.35 -3.48
CA HIS A 375 9.47 -14.78 -3.30
C HIS A 375 10.85 -15.40 -3.49
N ASP A 376 11.24 -16.28 -2.57
CA ASP A 376 12.59 -16.83 -2.47
C ASP A 376 13.67 -15.72 -2.52
N SER A 377 14.62 -15.82 -3.43
CA SER A 377 15.74 -14.88 -3.59
C SER A 377 15.48 -13.85 -4.69
N PHE A 378 14.21 -13.62 -5.05
CA PHE A 378 13.82 -12.75 -6.16
C PHE A 378 12.78 -11.71 -5.77
N LEU A 379 12.91 -10.53 -6.38
CA LEU A 379 11.87 -9.50 -6.38
C LEU A 379 11.13 -9.55 -7.71
N TYR A 380 9.82 -9.77 -7.65
CA TYR A 380 8.94 -9.74 -8.79
C TYR A 380 8.23 -8.38 -8.86
N VAL A 381 8.38 -7.71 -10.00
CA VAL A 381 7.66 -6.50 -10.35
C VAL A 381 6.45 -6.89 -11.17
N LEU A 382 5.27 -6.65 -10.62
CA LEU A 382 4.00 -7.03 -11.23
C LEU A 382 3.50 -5.89 -12.11
N HIS A 383 3.09 -6.25 -13.32
CA HIS A 383 2.27 -5.42 -14.20
C HIS A 383 0.96 -6.14 -14.45
N ARG A 384 -0.01 -5.45 -15.07
CA ARG A 384 -1.31 -6.05 -15.38
C ARG A 384 -1.23 -7.24 -16.36
N LYS A 385 -0.23 -7.25 -17.25
CA LYS A 385 -0.08 -8.25 -18.32
C LYS A 385 1.34 -8.83 -18.43
N LYS A 386 2.16 -8.65 -17.39
CA LYS A 386 3.55 -9.12 -17.39
C LYS A 386 4.07 -9.20 -15.96
N ILE A 387 4.97 -10.14 -15.71
CA ILE A 387 5.77 -10.19 -14.48
C ILE A 387 7.24 -10.06 -14.87
N ARG A 388 7.95 -9.16 -14.23
CA ARG A 388 9.41 -9.02 -14.34
C ARG A 388 10.07 -9.47 -13.04
N ARG A 389 11.27 -10.03 -13.15
CA ARG A 389 12.07 -10.52 -12.03
C ARG A 389 13.38 -9.76 -11.95
N LEU A 390 13.64 -9.16 -10.79
CA LEU A 390 14.93 -8.60 -10.42
C LEU A 390 15.73 -9.65 -9.64
N THR A 391 17.01 -9.78 -9.99
CA THR A 391 18.01 -10.59 -9.27
C THR A 391 19.26 -9.75 -9.05
N TYR A 392 19.88 -9.87 -7.87
CA TYR A 392 21.14 -9.22 -7.51
C TYR A 392 21.72 -9.92 -6.26
N GLN A 393 23.01 -9.75 -5.98
CA GLN A 393 23.65 -10.19 -4.74
C GLN A 393 23.89 -9.02 -3.78
N SER A 394 24.40 -7.88 -4.29
CA SER A 394 24.81 -6.76 -3.43
C SER A 394 24.29 -5.39 -3.86
N ASN A 395 24.40 -5.06 -5.14
CA ASN A 395 24.01 -3.80 -5.75
C ASN A 395 22.92 -4.08 -6.81
N PRO A 396 21.66 -3.69 -6.54
CA PRO A 396 20.55 -3.87 -7.47
C PRO A 396 20.70 -3.16 -8.82
N SER A 397 21.64 -2.21 -8.95
CA SER A 397 21.85 -1.47 -10.19
C SER A 397 22.37 -2.36 -11.33
N PRO A 398 21.76 -2.33 -12.52
CA PRO A 398 22.34 -2.92 -13.73
C PRO A 398 23.48 -2.06 -14.29
N VAL A 399 23.60 -0.80 -13.86
CA VAL A 399 24.66 0.14 -14.25
C VAL A 399 25.61 0.29 -13.07
N GLY A 400 26.80 -0.32 -13.15
CA GLY A 400 27.80 -0.27 -12.08
C GLY A 400 27.54 -1.21 -10.89
N GLY A 401 26.49 -2.05 -10.95
CA GLY A 401 26.20 -3.09 -9.97
C GLY A 401 26.08 -4.48 -10.59
N ASP A 402 25.53 -5.43 -9.84
CA ASP A 402 25.35 -6.83 -10.23
C ASP A 402 23.87 -7.21 -10.43
N GLY A 403 22.98 -6.20 -10.50
CA GLY A 403 21.56 -6.39 -10.69
C GLY A 403 21.14 -6.64 -12.14
N GLY A 404 20.13 -7.47 -12.34
CA GLY A 404 19.54 -7.76 -13.64
C GLY A 404 18.02 -7.91 -13.58
N ILE A 405 17.32 -7.30 -14.55
CA ILE A 405 15.86 -7.38 -14.68
C ILE A 405 15.52 -8.22 -15.92
N TYR A 406 14.69 -9.23 -15.72
CA TYR A 406 14.30 -10.18 -16.75
C TYR A 406 12.78 -10.37 -16.79
N ASN A 407 12.23 -10.72 -17.95
CA ASN A 407 10.84 -11.15 -18.03
C ASN A 407 10.69 -12.53 -17.37
N ALA A 408 9.68 -12.68 -16.51
CA ALA A 408 9.40 -13.93 -15.80
C ALA A 408 8.14 -14.62 -16.34
N ALA A 409 7.07 -13.86 -16.63
CA ALA A 409 5.84 -14.39 -17.20
C ALA A 409 5.16 -13.35 -18.12
N SER A 410 4.35 -13.84 -19.06
CA SER A 410 3.55 -13.03 -20.00
C SER A 410 2.12 -12.77 -19.49
N ARG A 411 1.80 -13.21 -18.28
CA ARG A 411 0.60 -12.86 -17.50
C ARG A 411 0.99 -11.94 -16.35
N GLY A 412 0.01 -11.39 -15.64
CA GLY A 412 0.25 -10.34 -14.64
C GLY A 412 -0.63 -10.43 -13.40
N SER A 413 -0.76 -9.32 -12.68
CA SER A 413 -1.77 -9.16 -11.64
C SER A 413 -2.39 -7.78 -11.74
N VAL A 414 -3.69 -7.69 -11.51
CA VAL A 414 -4.44 -6.43 -11.58
C VAL A 414 -4.02 -5.44 -10.50
N ASN A 415 -3.61 -5.93 -9.33
CA ASN A 415 -3.03 -5.16 -8.24
C ASN A 415 -2.22 -6.06 -7.28
N GLN A 416 -1.40 -5.49 -6.39
CA GLN A 416 -0.60 -6.25 -5.42
C GLN A 416 -1.45 -7.14 -4.50
N ARG A 417 -2.65 -6.68 -4.10
CA ARG A 417 -3.55 -7.41 -3.19
C ARG A 417 -4.19 -8.64 -3.83
N CYS A 418 -4.19 -8.74 -5.15
CA CYS A 418 -4.64 -9.92 -5.89
C CYS A 418 -3.53 -10.93 -6.17
N ALA A 419 -2.27 -10.61 -5.80
CA ALA A 419 -1.16 -11.55 -5.85
C ALA A 419 -1.00 -12.23 -4.50
N LEU A 420 -1.35 -13.52 -4.45
CA LEU A 420 -1.38 -14.32 -3.23
C LEU A 420 -0.28 -15.38 -3.31
N LEU A 421 0.75 -15.25 -2.46
CA LEU A 421 1.79 -16.25 -2.35
C LEU A 421 1.38 -17.33 -1.34
N VAL A 422 1.29 -18.57 -1.80
CA VAL A 422 1.04 -19.76 -0.99
C VAL A 422 2.19 -20.72 -1.21
N THR A 423 3.02 -20.88 -0.18
CA THR A 423 4.29 -21.64 -0.25
C THR A 423 5.14 -21.21 -1.45
N ASP A 424 5.18 -22.00 -2.51
CA ASP A 424 6.01 -21.82 -3.72
C ASP A 424 5.20 -21.41 -4.96
N ILE A 425 3.90 -21.17 -4.79
CA ILE A 425 2.98 -20.82 -5.88
C ILE A 425 2.34 -19.47 -5.57
N ALA A 426 2.43 -18.54 -6.52
CA ALA A 426 1.71 -17.28 -6.47
C ALA A 426 0.45 -17.37 -7.34
N GLY A 427 -0.72 -17.36 -6.71
CA GLY A 427 -2.00 -17.20 -7.41
C GLY A 427 -2.25 -15.73 -7.71
N MET A 428 -2.50 -15.39 -8.97
CA MET A 428 -2.71 -14.00 -9.42
C MET A 428 -3.93 -13.88 -10.33
N LEU A 429 -4.51 -12.68 -10.37
CA LEU A 429 -5.69 -12.35 -11.18
C LEU A 429 -5.34 -11.23 -12.15
N ASP A 430 -5.53 -11.45 -13.45
CA ASP A 430 -5.42 -10.45 -14.50
C ASP A 430 -6.63 -10.44 -15.43
N ASP A 431 -6.56 -9.68 -16.53
CA ASP A 431 -7.66 -9.49 -17.48
C ASP A 431 -8.12 -10.77 -18.19
N GLU A 432 -7.26 -11.78 -18.27
CA GLU A 432 -7.59 -13.07 -18.90
C GLU A 432 -8.13 -14.09 -17.90
N GLY A 433 -7.86 -13.89 -16.61
CA GLY A 433 -8.39 -14.68 -15.52
C GLY A 433 -7.38 -14.96 -14.41
N VAL A 434 -7.62 -16.03 -13.66
CA VAL A 434 -6.71 -16.47 -12.59
C VAL A 434 -5.67 -17.43 -13.16
N HIS A 435 -4.41 -17.18 -12.82
CA HIS A 435 -3.28 -18.06 -13.14
C HIS A 435 -2.45 -18.35 -11.88
N LEU A 436 -1.76 -19.48 -11.91
CA LEU A 436 -0.80 -19.89 -10.89
C LEU A 436 0.61 -19.73 -11.46
N PHE A 437 1.37 -18.84 -10.84
CA PHE A 437 2.76 -18.57 -11.16
C PHE A 437 3.68 -19.33 -10.20
N ALA A 438 4.51 -20.23 -10.73
CA ALA A 438 5.42 -21.08 -9.96
C ALA A 438 6.83 -21.03 -10.55
N GLY A 439 7.52 -19.89 -10.39
CA GLY A 439 8.88 -19.71 -10.90
C GLY A 439 8.93 -19.42 -12.41
N PRO A 440 9.27 -20.40 -13.27
CA PRO A 440 9.18 -20.23 -14.73
C PRO A 440 7.78 -20.55 -15.29
N ASP A 441 6.96 -21.30 -14.56
CA ASP A 441 5.69 -21.79 -15.05
C ASP A 441 4.56 -20.82 -14.74
N ASP A 442 3.71 -20.59 -15.74
CA ASP A 442 2.53 -19.74 -15.71
C ASP A 442 1.34 -20.56 -16.20
N ILE A 443 0.49 -20.96 -15.26
CA ILE A 443 -0.55 -21.97 -15.48
C ILE A 443 -1.93 -21.31 -15.35
N PRO A 444 -2.69 -21.14 -16.46
CA PRO A 444 -4.07 -20.67 -16.36
C PRO A 444 -4.93 -21.71 -15.65
N VAL A 445 -5.75 -21.27 -14.71
CA VAL A 445 -6.61 -22.17 -13.91
C VAL A 445 -8.09 -21.79 -13.95
N SER A 446 -8.45 -20.65 -14.54
CA SER A 446 -9.82 -20.12 -14.56
C SER A 446 -10.65 -20.49 -15.79
N ASP A 447 -10.26 -21.50 -16.58
CA ASP A 447 -11.00 -21.90 -17.80
C ASP A 447 -12.46 -22.25 -17.51
N ALA A 448 -12.73 -22.90 -16.37
CA ALA A 448 -14.08 -23.27 -15.94
C ALA A 448 -14.99 -22.08 -15.65
N ILE A 449 -14.42 -20.90 -15.34
CA ILE A 449 -15.14 -19.67 -15.03
C ILE A 449 -14.86 -18.57 -16.06
N ARG A 450 -14.38 -18.93 -17.26
CA ARG A 450 -13.92 -17.99 -18.28
C ARG A 450 -14.97 -16.95 -18.69
N ALA A 451 -16.25 -17.33 -18.63
CA ALA A 451 -17.39 -16.46 -18.98
C ALA A 451 -17.45 -15.17 -18.13
N LEU A 452 -16.99 -15.22 -16.86
CA LEU A 452 -17.02 -14.05 -15.98
C LEU A 452 -16.06 -12.93 -16.42
N PHE A 453 -15.07 -13.26 -17.25
CA PHE A 453 -14.04 -12.35 -17.71
C PHE A 453 -14.35 -11.76 -19.09
N ASP A 454 -15.42 -12.20 -19.76
CA ASP A 454 -15.86 -11.62 -21.03
C ASP A 454 -16.87 -10.51 -20.78
N VAL A 455 -16.54 -9.29 -21.21
CA VAL A 455 -17.37 -8.09 -21.02
C VAL A 455 -18.56 -8.04 -21.99
N ASN A 456 -18.56 -8.88 -23.04
CA ASN A 456 -19.60 -8.88 -24.07
C ASN A 456 -20.68 -9.93 -23.84
N ASP A 457 -20.54 -10.75 -22.81
CA ASP A 457 -21.54 -11.75 -22.44
C ASP A 457 -22.62 -11.08 -21.58
N ASN A 458 -23.77 -10.79 -22.19
CA ASN A 458 -24.92 -10.22 -21.50
C ASN A 458 -25.74 -11.26 -20.71
N GLU A 459 -25.41 -12.55 -20.85
CA GLU A 459 -26.13 -13.64 -20.19
C GLU A 459 -25.52 -14.00 -18.82
N ASN A 460 -24.23 -13.71 -18.60
CA ASN A 460 -23.51 -14.01 -17.37
C ASN A 460 -23.06 -12.74 -16.63
N PRO A 461 -22.97 -12.78 -15.28
CA PRO A 461 -22.37 -11.69 -14.52
C PRO A 461 -20.89 -11.55 -14.88
N SER A 462 -20.47 -10.33 -15.25
CA SER A 462 -19.09 -10.04 -15.67
C SER A 462 -18.35 -9.21 -14.63
N ILE A 463 -17.03 -9.41 -14.56
CA ILE A 463 -16.15 -8.67 -13.65
C ILE A 463 -16.17 -7.17 -13.97
N GLN A 464 -16.44 -6.36 -12.95
CA GLN A 464 -16.38 -4.91 -13.03
C GLN A 464 -14.95 -4.39 -12.86
N TRP A 465 -14.16 -4.47 -13.93
CA TRP A 465 -12.74 -4.05 -13.94
C TRP A 465 -12.51 -2.60 -13.51
N ARG A 466 -13.50 -1.71 -13.69
CA ARG A 466 -13.44 -0.32 -13.20
C ARG A 466 -13.25 -0.19 -11.69
N TYR A 467 -13.59 -1.23 -10.92
CA TYR A 467 -13.43 -1.29 -9.46
C TYR A 467 -12.29 -2.22 -9.03
N SER A 468 -11.43 -2.62 -9.96
CA SER A 468 -10.32 -3.54 -9.69
C SER A 468 -9.32 -3.01 -8.65
N GLU A 469 -9.29 -1.70 -8.40
CA GLU A 469 -8.55 -1.11 -7.29
C GLU A 469 -8.94 -1.71 -5.93
N ASN A 470 -10.19 -2.17 -5.77
CA ASN A 470 -10.76 -2.71 -4.53
C ASN A 470 -10.64 -4.23 -4.42
N PHE A 471 -10.20 -4.90 -5.49
CA PHE A 471 -10.04 -6.35 -5.49
C PHE A 471 -8.87 -6.74 -4.60
N HIS A 472 -8.98 -7.91 -3.97
CA HIS A 472 -7.98 -8.43 -3.06
C HIS A 472 -8.15 -9.95 -2.92
N ALA A 473 -7.14 -10.63 -2.39
CA ALA A 473 -7.13 -12.08 -2.26
C ALA A 473 -6.68 -12.53 -0.87
N VAL A 474 -7.09 -13.74 -0.49
CA VAL A 474 -6.64 -14.40 0.75
C VAL A 474 -6.55 -15.90 0.56
N TYR A 475 -5.58 -16.50 1.26
CA TYR A 475 -5.45 -17.94 1.36
C TYR A 475 -6.01 -18.42 2.69
N ASP A 476 -7.00 -19.31 2.61
CA ASP A 476 -7.52 -20.03 3.75
C ASP A 476 -6.79 -21.36 3.88
N SER A 477 -5.76 -21.38 4.74
CA SER A 477 -4.95 -22.58 4.97
C SER A 477 -5.74 -23.75 5.59
N GLY A 478 -6.84 -23.48 6.30
CA GLY A 478 -7.64 -24.52 6.95
C GLY A 478 -8.42 -25.36 5.94
N ASN A 479 -8.95 -24.71 4.89
CA ASN A 479 -9.68 -25.37 3.81
C ASN A 479 -8.87 -25.53 2.51
N GLN A 480 -7.62 -25.01 2.48
CA GLN A 480 -6.74 -25.00 1.32
C GLN A 480 -7.33 -24.25 0.11
N VAL A 481 -8.05 -23.16 0.36
CA VAL A 481 -8.76 -22.40 -0.67
C VAL A 481 -8.12 -21.04 -0.89
N MET A 482 -7.80 -20.73 -2.14
CA MET A 482 -7.46 -19.37 -2.58
C MET A 482 -8.74 -18.63 -2.96
N ARG A 483 -8.92 -17.40 -2.46
CA ARG A 483 -10.11 -16.58 -2.75
C ARG A 483 -9.69 -15.24 -3.32
N TRP A 484 -10.29 -14.83 -4.44
CA TRP A 484 -10.18 -13.48 -4.99
C TRP A 484 -11.51 -12.76 -4.85
N PHE A 485 -11.56 -11.74 -4.02
CA PHE A 485 -12.72 -10.88 -3.85
C PHE A 485 -12.83 -9.89 -5.00
N VAL A 486 -13.93 -9.98 -5.75
CA VAL A 486 -14.20 -9.21 -6.95
C VAL A 486 -15.60 -8.58 -6.93
N CYS A 487 -15.80 -7.58 -7.80
CA CYS A 487 -17.12 -7.01 -8.07
C CYS A 487 -17.69 -7.68 -9.33
N LEU A 488 -18.77 -8.44 -9.17
CA LEU A 488 -19.59 -8.97 -10.28
C LEU A 488 -20.90 -8.18 -10.46
N ASP A 489 -21.22 -7.29 -9.51
CA ASP A 489 -22.40 -6.44 -9.52
C ASP A 489 -22.01 -4.96 -9.74
N GLY A 490 -23.00 -4.06 -9.82
CA GLY A 490 -22.74 -2.63 -9.96
C GLY A 490 -22.05 -1.96 -8.76
N GLY A 491 -21.75 -2.70 -7.69
CA GLY A 491 -21.17 -2.18 -6.45
C GLY A 491 -19.69 -1.83 -6.55
N ARG A 492 -19.28 -0.76 -5.85
CA ARG A 492 -17.87 -0.31 -5.80
C ARG A 492 -16.94 -1.28 -5.07
N TYR A 493 -17.43 -1.93 -4.02
CA TYR A 493 -16.65 -2.83 -3.16
C TYR A 493 -17.03 -4.29 -3.40
N PRO A 494 -16.07 -5.24 -3.35
CA PRO A 494 -16.33 -6.65 -3.61
C PRO A 494 -17.44 -7.22 -2.74
N ARG A 495 -18.37 -7.95 -3.37
CA ARG A 495 -19.38 -8.77 -2.71
C ARG A 495 -19.27 -10.24 -3.08
N HIS A 496 -18.40 -10.57 -4.03
CA HIS A 496 -18.23 -11.91 -4.53
C HIS A 496 -16.78 -12.35 -4.32
N ALA A 497 -16.56 -13.64 -4.09
CA ALA A 497 -15.23 -14.23 -4.13
C ALA A 497 -15.18 -15.37 -5.15
N LEU A 498 -14.17 -15.35 -6.01
CA LEU A 498 -13.81 -16.49 -6.85
C LEU A 498 -12.97 -17.42 -5.98
N ALA A 499 -13.47 -18.61 -5.69
CA ALA A 499 -12.83 -19.54 -4.78
C ALA A 499 -12.28 -20.75 -5.53
N LEU A 500 -11.00 -21.00 -5.34
CA LEU A 500 -10.25 -22.11 -5.94
C LEU A 500 -9.69 -23.01 -4.84
N ASP A 501 -10.15 -24.24 -4.82
CA ASP A 501 -9.39 -25.34 -4.24
C ASP A 501 -8.28 -25.70 -5.24
N TYR A 502 -7.07 -25.21 -4.98
CA TYR A 502 -5.96 -25.29 -5.94
C TYR A 502 -5.38 -26.71 -6.07
N LEU A 503 -5.64 -27.59 -5.10
CA LEU A 503 -5.19 -28.98 -5.14
C LEU A 503 -6.11 -29.83 -6.01
N GLU A 504 -7.43 -29.69 -5.83
CA GLU A 504 -8.43 -30.42 -6.62
C GLU A 504 -8.86 -29.69 -7.90
N ARG A 505 -8.41 -28.45 -8.09
CA ARG A 505 -8.76 -27.54 -9.21
C ARG A 505 -10.28 -27.32 -9.35
N ARG A 506 -10.98 -27.23 -8.22
CA ARG A 506 -12.42 -26.96 -8.18
C ARG A 506 -12.70 -25.48 -7.98
N TRP A 507 -13.67 -24.98 -8.72
CA TRP A 507 -14.13 -23.59 -8.64
C TRP A 507 -15.54 -23.48 -8.09
N TRP A 508 -15.77 -22.46 -7.29
CA TRP A 508 -17.10 -21.95 -6.97
C TRP A 508 -17.03 -20.43 -6.78
N ILE A 509 -18.22 -19.81 -6.76
CA ILE A 509 -18.38 -18.39 -6.52
C ILE A 509 -19.10 -18.25 -5.18
N GLU A 510 -18.54 -17.45 -4.29
CA GLU A 510 -19.17 -17.10 -3.02
C GLU A 510 -19.79 -15.70 -3.17
N GLU A 511 -21.01 -15.50 -2.68
CA GLU A 511 -21.68 -14.20 -2.58
C GLU A 511 -21.85 -13.82 -1.11
N TYR A 512 -21.56 -12.56 -0.78
CA TYR A 512 -21.65 -12.01 0.55
C TYR A 512 -22.74 -10.93 0.58
N TYR A 513 -23.66 -11.02 1.55
CA TYR A 513 -24.76 -10.07 1.75
C TYR A 513 -24.29 -8.62 1.99
N ARG A 514 -23.04 -8.46 2.42
CA ARG A 514 -22.38 -7.18 2.62
C ARG A 514 -21.04 -7.13 1.87
N PRO A 515 -20.60 -5.94 1.43
CA PRO A 515 -19.31 -5.81 0.80
C PRO A 515 -18.16 -6.16 1.75
N ILE A 516 -17.24 -6.97 1.23
CA ILE A 516 -15.95 -7.29 1.85
C ILE A 516 -14.92 -6.39 1.16
N ALA A 517 -14.37 -5.44 1.91
CA ALA A 517 -13.45 -4.42 1.39
C ALA A 517 -11.97 -4.79 1.58
N SER A 518 -11.69 -5.74 2.47
CA SER A 518 -10.35 -6.24 2.76
C SER A 518 -10.42 -7.63 3.40
N SER A 519 -9.30 -8.35 3.36
CA SER A 519 -9.12 -9.60 4.09
C SER A 519 -7.67 -9.76 4.52
N CYS A 520 -7.45 -10.53 5.57
CA CYS A 520 -6.13 -10.93 6.03
C CYS A 520 -6.18 -12.28 6.75
N VAL A 521 -5.01 -12.87 6.99
CA VAL A 521 -4.87 -14.05 7.85
C VAL A 521 -4.27 -13.59 9.17
N GLY A 522 -4.94 -13.94 10.27
CA GLY A 522 -4.44 -13.76 11.63
C GLY A 522 -4.58 -15.07 12.40
N GLN A 523 -4.74 -14.96 13.72
CA GLN A 523 -4.95 -16.13 14.58
C GLN A 523 -6.11 -15.91 15.56
N ILE A 524 -6.86 -16.97 15.82
CA ILE A 524 -7.79 -17.09 16.96
C ILE A 524 -7.41 -18.38 17.71
N ASP A 525 -7.24 -18.30 19.03
CA ASP A 525 -6.86 -19.44 19.88
C ASP A 525 -5.64 -20.22 19.38
N GLY A 526 -4.67 -19.49 18.82
CA GLY A 526 -3.42 -20.05 18.27
C GLY A 526 -3.57 -20.78 16.92
N ARG A 527 -4.74 -20.74 16.29
CA ARG A 527 -4.99 -21.34 14.96
C ARG A 527 -5.10 -20.26 13.88
N PRO A 528 -4.64 -20.53 12.65
CA PRO A 528 -4.85 -19.62 11.53
C PRO A 528 -6.34 -19.32 11.32
N GLN A 529 -6.67 -18.04 11.17
CA GLN A 529 -8.04 -17.58 10.97
C GLN A 529 -8.05 -16.50 9.89
N VAL A 530 -8.95 -16.64 8.91
CA VAL A 530 -9.21 -15.58 7.92
C VAL A 530 -10.11 -14.52 8.55
N PHE A 531 -9.69 -13.26 8.47
CA PHE A 531 -10.49 -12.11 8.85
C PHE A 531 -10.94 -11.33 7.62
N LEU A 532 -12.19 -10.90 7.62
CA LEU A 532 -12.78 -10.10 6.55
C LEU A 532 -13.16 -8.72 7.10
N GLY A 533 -12.66 -7.66 6.47
CA GLY A 533 -13.03 -6.29 6.76
C GLY A 533 -14.18 -5.82 5.87
N THR A 534 -15.23 -5.30 6.48
CA THR A 534 -16.42 -4.81 5.78
C THR A 534 -16.33 -3.31 5.50
N ASN A 535 -17.20 -2.79 4.63
CA ASN A 535 -17.33 -1.35 4.40
C ASN A 535 -18.01 -0.57 5.55
N ALA A 536 -18.40 -1.24 6.63
CA ALA A 536 -19.08 -0.66 7.79
C ALA A 536 -18.19 -0.67 9.06
N ALA A 537 -16.86 -0.68 8.90
CA ALA A 537 -15.89 -0.72 9.98
C ALA A 537 -16.03 -1.94 10.93
N GLN A 538 -16.54 -3.06 10.43
CA GLN A 538 -16.59 -4.33 11.15
C GLN A 538 -15.57 -5.31 10.59
N VAL A 539 -14.95 -6.09 11.49
CA VAL A 539 -14.06 -7.21 11.16
C VAL A 539 -14.75 -8.51 11.54
N LEU A 540 -14.73 -9.48 10.64
CA LEU A 540 -15.43 -10.77 10.77
C LEU A 540 -14.43 -11.91 10.76
N ALA A 541 -14.61 -12.91 11.61
CA ALA A 541 -13.91 -14.18 11.50
C ALA A 541 -14.65 -15.08 10.50
N PHE A 542 -14.04 -15.32 9.34
CA PHE A 542 -14.62 -16.12 8.27
C PHE A 542 -14.75 -17.60 8.66
N GLY A 543 -15.91 -18.20 8.42
CA GLY A 543 -16.16 -19.62 8.75
C GLY A 543 -16.24 -19.93 10.25
N ALA A 544 -16.16 -18.92 11.12
CA ALA A 544 -16.35 -19.08 12.56
C ALA A 544 -17.84 -19.02 12.93
N GLY A 545 -18.24 -19.83 13.90
CA GLY A 545 -19.63 -19.90 14.38
C GLY A 545 -20.55 -20.73 13.49
N GLU A 546 -21.85 -20.68 13.80
CA GLU A 546 -22.88 -21.51 13.16
C GLU A 546 -23.71 -20.77 12.12
N LEU A 547 -24.02 -19.49 12.38
CA LEU A 547 -24.83 -18.64 11.51
C LEU A 547 -24.02 -17.46 11.00
N ASP A 548 -24.46 -16.89 9.88
CA ASP A 548 -23.84 -15.75 9.24
C ASP A 548 -24.21 -14.43 9.94
N GLY A 549 -23.51 -14.14 11.04
CA GLY A 549 -23.64 -12.92 11.84
C GLY A 549 -24.27 -13.15 13.22
N PRO A 550 -25.53 -13.60 13.31
CA PRO A 550 -26.22 -13.80 14.59
C PRO A 550 -25.61 -14.90 15.45
N ASN A 551 -25.63 -14.70 16.77
CA ASN A 551 -25.46 -15.81 17.71
C ASN A 551 -26.74 -16.69 17.72
N PRO A 552 -26.67 -17.98 17.35
CA PRO A 552 -27.83 -18.88 17.35
C PRO A 552 -28.48 -19.04 18.72
N GLN A 553 -27.77 -18.80 19.81
CA GLN A 553 -28.28 -18.94 21.18
C GLN A 553 -28.93 -17.66 21.72
N ALA A 554 -28.77 -16.52 21.04
CA ALA A 554 -29.24 -15.22 21.52
C ALA A 554 -30.73 -14.96 21.27
N GLY A 555 -31.42 -15.81 20.50
CA GLY A 555 -32.84 -15.65 20.22
C GLY A 555 -33.35 -16.54 19.10
N THR A 556 -34.55 -16.21 18.60
CA THR A 556 -35.19 -16.93 17.50
C THR A 556 -34.49 -16.62 16.18
N THR A 557 -33.89 -17.64 15.57
CA THR A 557 -33.21 -17.53 14.27
C THR A 557 -33.95 -18.23 13.12
N ARG A 558 -35.01 -18.97 13.42
CA ARG A 558 -35.87 -19.62 12.42
C ARG A 558 -37.30 -19.67 12.96
N GLY A 559 -38.29 -19.38 12.12
CA GLY A 559 -39.69 -19.34 12.54
C GLY A 559 -40.67 -19.10 11.39
N THR A 560 -41.93 -18.87 11.74
CA THR A 560 -43.01 -18.61 10.79
C THR A 560 -43.59 -17.23 11.09
N PRO A 561 -43.66 -16.31 10.11
CA PRO A 561 -44.12 -14.97 10.38
C PRO A 561 -45.61 -14.97 10.72
N THR A 562 -45.99 -14.14 11.68
CA THR A 562 -47.39 -13.89 12.04
C THR A 562 -48.02 -12.76 11.22
N SER A 563 -47.19 -11.84 10.73
CA SER A 563 -47.60 -10.82 9.76
C SER A 563 -46.38 -10.34 8.96
N VAL A 564 -46.61 -9.92 7.72
CA VAL A 564 -45.55 -9.50 6.80
C VAL A 564 -46.01 -8.26 6.05
N GLY A 565 -45.11 -7.31 5.86
CA GLY A 565 -45.28 -6.21 4.92
C GLY A 565 -44.12 -6.16 3.93
N LEU A 566 -44.16 -5.23 2.99
CA LEU A 566 -43.17 -5.18 1.91
C LEU A 566 -41.74 -5.10 2.45
N THR A 567 -41.47 -4.25 3.44
CA THR A 567 -40.12 -4.00 3.99
C THR A 567 -39.95 -4.47 5.44
N TRP A 568 -40.82 -5.36 5.91
CA TRP A 568 -40.74 -5.85 7.29
C TRP A 568 -41.39 -7.21 7.46
N LEU A 569 -40.97 -7.94 8.49
CA LEU A 569 -41.54 -9.22 8.90
C LEU A 569 -41.73 -9.21 10.42
N ALA A 570 -42.87 -9.69 10.91
CA ALA A 570 -43.14 -9.81 12.33
C ALA A 570 -43.59 -11.22 12.70
N ASP A 571 -43.08 -11.71 13.82
CA ASP A 571 -43.40 -13.02 14.39
C ASP A 571 -43.66 -12.85 15.89
N SER A 572 -44.93 -12.76 16.28
CA SER A 572 -45.31 -12.54 17.68
C SER A 572 -44.90 -13.67 18.63
N THR A 573 -44.42 -14.82 18.10
CA THR A 573 -43.90 -15.93 18.89
C THR A 573 -42.36 -15.90 19.02
N ALA A 574 -41.69 -15.06 18.23
CA ALA A 574 -40.24 -14.95 18.23
C ALA A 574 -39.71 -14.03 19.33
N SER A 575 -38.51 -14.34 19.81
CA SER A 575 -37.67 -13.45 20.62
C SER A 575 -36.44 -13.08 19.79
N PHE A 576 -36.50 -11.98 19.03
CA PHE A 576 -35.37 -11.53 18.23
C PHE A 576 -34.29 -10.87 19.09
N ALA A 577 -33.04 -11.25 18.84
CA ALA A 577 -31.89 -10.62 19.49
C ALA A 577 -31.72 -9.16 19.01
N THR A 578 -31.08 -8.33 19.83
CA THR A 578 -30.90 -6.89 19.53
C THR A 578 -29.78 -6.61 18.54
N ASP A 579 -28.89 -7.58 18.30
CA ASP A 579 -27.69 -7.48 17.46
C ASP A 579 -27.87 -8.00 16.03
N LEU A 580 -29.11 -8.26 15.59
CA LEU A 580 -29.40 -8.81 14.26
C LEU A 580 -29.27 -7.79 13.11
N VAL A 581 -28.96 -6.52 13.40
CA VAL A 581 -28.75 -5.51 12.35
C VAL A 581 -27.58 -5.93 11.47
N ASN A 582 -27.78 -5.83 10.15
CA ASN A 582 -26.92 -6.33 9.08
C ASN A 582 -26.95 -7.85 8.83
N ALA A 583 -27.62 -8.66 9.65
CA ALA A 583 -27.78 -10.07 9.36
C ALA A 583 -28.75 -10.32 8.18
N PRO A 584 -28.51 -11.34 7.34
CA PRO A 584 -29.44 -11.72 6.30
C PRO A 584 -30.65 -12.47 6.90
N VAL A 585 -31.84 -12.25 6.35
CA VAL A 585 -33.03 -13.07 6.58
C VAL A 585 -33.53 -13.67 5.28
N HIS A 586 -33.56 -15.00 5.21
CA HIS A 586 -33.99 -15.79 4.07
C HIS A 586 -35.39 -16.33 4.28
N ILE A 587 -36.15 -16.48 3.19
CA ILE A 587 -37.34 -17.34 3.17
C ILE A 587 -36.91 -18.71 2.67
N VAL A 588 -36.94 -19.70 3.55
CA VAL A 588 -36.41 -21.05 3.30
C VAL A 588 -37.49 -22.04 2.87
N ASP A 589 -38.76 -21.76 3.16
CA ASP A 589 -39.90 -22.55 2.70
C ASP A 589 -41.15 -21.67 2.51
N GLY A 590 -42.08 -22.13 1.67
CA GLY A 590 -43.36 -21.46 1.38
C GLY A 590 -43.29 -20.32 0.37
N THR A 591 -44.30 -19.44 0.40
CA THR A 591 -44.40 -18.31 -0.54
C THR A 591 -43.24 -17.34 -0.36
N GLY A 592 -42.60 -16.94 -1.45
CA GLY A 592 -41.45 -16.03 -1.44
C GLY A 592 -40.10 -16.70 -1.17
N ARG A 593 -40.05 -18.03 -1.10
CA ARG A 593 -38.81 -18.82 -0.95
C ARG A 593 -37.70 -18.42 -1.93
N GLY A 594 -36.46 -18.48 -1.46
CA GLY A 594 -35.26 -18.17 -2.23
C GLY A 594 -34.91 -16.68 -2.21
N GLN A 595 -35.82 -15.82 -1.76
CA GLN A 595 -35.51 -14.42 -1.51
C GLN A 595 -34.89 -14.23 -0.14
N TRP A 596 -34.06 -13.19 -0.02
CA TRP A 596 -33.46 -12.78 1.24
C TRP A 596 -33.37 -11.26 1.33
N ARG A 597 -33.31 -10.71 2.54
CA ARG A 597 -33.14 -9.26 2.79
C ARG A 597 -32.14 -9.04 3.92
N THR A 598 -31.57 -7.84 3.99
CA THR A 598 -30.73 -7.43 5.12
C THR A 598 -31.58 -6.75 6.16
N ILE A 599 -31.42 -7.14 7.43
CA ILE A 599 -32.09 -6.51 8.56
C ILE A 599 -31.46 -5.13 8.82
N VAL A 600 -32.26 -4.07 8.86
CA VAL A 600 -31.81 -2.70 9.16
C VAL A 600 -32.21 -2.21 10.55
N ALA A 601 -33.24 -2.83 11.14
CA ALA A 601 -33.65 -2.54 12.52
C ALA A 601 -34.45 -3.71 13.12
N VAL A 602 -34.37 -3.86 14.44
CA VAL A 602 -35.17 -4.81 15.22
C VAL A 602 -36.01 -4.02 16.22
N SER A 603 -37.30 -4.32 16.30
CA SER A 603 -38.23 -3.72 17.28
C SER A 603 -39.10 -4.81 17.88
N GLY A 604 -38.68 -5.32 19.04
CA GLY A 604 -39.32 -6.46 19.70
C GLY A 604 -39.40 -7.67 18.76
N THR A 605 -40.62 -8.04 18.37
CA THR A 605 -40.92 -9.18 17.51
C THR A 605 -40.97 -8.85 16.02
N ARG A 606 -40.40 -7.71 15.60
CA ARG A 606 -40.43 -7.24 14.21
C ARG A 606 -39.03 -6.91 13.69
N LEU A 607 -38.76 -7.38 12.48
CA LEU A 607 -37.59 -7.06 11.68
C LEU A 607 -37.97 -6.05 10.60
N THR A 608 -37.20 -4.97 10.49
CA THR A 608 -37.27 -4.03 9.37
C THR A 608 -36.14 -4.33 8.38
N LEU A 609 -36.43 -4.26 7.08
CA LEU A 609 -35.59 -4.77 6.01
C LEU A 609 -35.14 -3.65 5.06
N ASN A 610 -33.98 -3.84 4.42
CA ASN A 610 -33.37 -2.85 3.52
C ASN A 610 -34.13 -2.65 2.19
N ALA A 611 -34.90 -3.64 1.75
CA ALA A 611 -35.58 -3.62 0.45
C ALA A 611 -36.92 -4.37 0.51
N PRO A 612 -37.88 -4.04 -0.36
CA PRO A 612 -39.19 -4.70 -0.38
C PRO A 612 -39.08 -6.15 -0.86
N TRP A 613 -39.91 -7.07 -0.36
CA TRP A 613 -40.09 -8.42 -0.91
C TRP A 613 -40.59 -8.34 -2.36
N LEU A 614 -39.99 -9.09 -3.30
CA LEU A 614 -40.47 -9.20 -4.69
C LEU A 614 -41.72 -10.06 -4.75
N THR A 615 -41.71 -11.17 -4.02
CA THR A 615 -42.90 -11.97 -3.71
C THR A 615 -43.13 -11.93 -2.22
N LEU A 616 -44.27 -11.38 -1.79
CA LEU A 616 -44.59 -11.19 -0.38
C LEU A 616 -44.74 -12.54 0.33
N PRO A 617 -43.94 -12.83 1.39
CA PRO A 617 -44.11 -14.02 2.20
C PRO A 617 -45.46 -14.05 2.90
N THR A 618 -45.97 -15.25 3.16
CA THR A 618 -47.24 -15.45 3.87
C THR A 618 -46.98 -16.02 5.26
N THR A 619 -48.03 -16.14 6.07
CA THR A 619 -47.96 -16.78 7.39
C THR A 619 -47.76 -18.29 7.34
N SER A 620 -47.63 -18.89 6.15
CA SER A 620 -47.20 -20.29 5.97
C SER A 620 -45.75 -20.40 5.49
N SER A 621 -45.06 -19.28 5.26
CA SER A 621 -43.65 -19.27 4.88
C SER A 621 -42.76 -19.48 6.10
N THR A 622 -41.59 -20.08 5.92
CA THR A 622 -40.59 -20.20 6.99
C THR A 622 -39.43 -19.24 6.70
N TYR A 623 -39.07 -18.41 7.69
CA TYR A 623 -37.89 -17.55 7.60
C TYR A 623 -36.70 -18.13 8.39
N GLN A 624 -35.49 -17.75 7.99
CA GLN A 624 -34.25 -18.07 8.68
C GLN A 624 -33.31 -16.86 8.68
N ILE A 625 -32.77 -16.51 9.84
CA ILE A 625 -31.83 -15.40 10.05
C ILE A 625 -30.40 -15.95 10.11
N GLY A 626 -29.46 -15.27 9.48
CA GLY A 626 -28.05 -15.69 9.43
C GLY A 626 -27.83 -16.97 8.61
N GLY A 627 -28.68 -17.22 7.61
CA GLY A 627 -28.51 -18.36 6.71
C GLY A 627 -27.54 -18.07 5.57
N ILE A 628 -26.83 -19.10 5.10
CA ILE A 628 -25.96 -19.00 3.91
C ILE A 628 -26.64 -19.74 2.76
N ALA A 629 -27.10 -19.01 1.76
CA ALA A 629 -27.69 -19.61 0.57
C ALA A 629 -26.60 -20.25 -0.31
N TRP A 630 -26.91 -21.41 -0.88
CA TRP A 630 -26.02 -22.11 -1.78
C TRP A 630 -26.81 -22.77 -2.90
N THR A 631 -26.16 -22.90 -4.04
CA THR A 631 -26.67 -23.61 -5.21
C THR A 631 -25.54 -24.44 -5.81
N TRP A 632 -25.89 -25.60 -6.32
CA TRP A 632 -24.99 -26.50 -7.02
C TRP A 632 -25.71 -27.08 -8.22
N LYS A 633 -25.01 -27.18 -9.35
CA LYS A 633 -25.53 -27.77 -10.57
C LYS A 633 -24.56 -28.84 -11.06
N SER A 634 -25.09 -30.01 -11.39
CA SER A 634 -24.30 -31.10 -11.96
C SER A 634 -23.88 -30.78 -13.39
N GLY A 635 -22.87 -31.50 -13.88
CA GLY A 635 -22.71 -31.69 -15.33
C GLY A 635 -23.90 -32.45 -15.93
N THR A 636 -23.91 -32.59 -17.25
CA THR A 636 -24.97 -33.33 -17.95
C THR A 636 -24.73 -34.84 -17.84
N PHE A 637 -25.68 -35.56 -17.24
CA PHE A 637 -25.74 -37.03 -17.31
C PHE A 637 -26.56 -37.48 -18.51
N ARG A 638 -26.26 -38.68 -19.02
CA ARG A 638 -27.02 -39.31 -20.10
C ARG A 638 -27.76 -40.54 -19.56
N PHE A 639 -29.02 -40.70 -19.92
CA PHE A 639 -29.77 -41.92 -19.62
C PHE A 639 -29.35 -43.09 -20.52
N ALA A 640 -29.44 -44.31 -19.96
CA ALA A 640 -29.09 -45.53 -20.68
C ALA A 640 -29.94 -45.71 -21.96
N PRO A 641 -29.34 -46.16 -23.08
CA PRO A 641 -30.04 -46.38 -24.35
C PRO A 641 -31.20 -47.39 -24.27
N SER A 642 -31.13 -48.31 -23.31
CA SER A 642 -32.19 -49.27 -22.97
C SER A 642 -32.18 -49.46 -21.45
N GLU A 643 -33.27 -49.10 -20.78
CA GLU A 643 -33.39 -49.23 -19.32
C GLU A 643 -34.01 -50.61 -19.00
N ALA A 644 -33.23 -51.51 -18.42
CA ALA A 644 -33.69 -52.85 -18.03
C ALA A 644 -34.60 -52.79 -16.80
N SER A 645 -35.86 -52.41 -16.92
CA SER A 645 -36.81 -52.29 -15.78
C SER A 645 -36.34 -51.42 -14.59
N VAL A 646 -35.16 -50.78 -14.66
CA VAL A 646 -34.62 -49.90 -13.61
C VAL A 646 -35.34 -48.56 -13.72
N PRO A 647 -36.12 -48.17 -12.70
CA PRO A 647 -36.80 -46.88 -12.69
C PRO A 647 -35.79 -45.73 -12.61
N ARG A 648 -36.13 -44.59 -13.23
CA ARG A 648 -35.32 -43.36 -13.15
C ARG A 648 -35.48 -42.72 -11.78
N ARG A 649 -34.37 -42.63 -11.03
CA ARG A 649 -34.35 -42.08 -9.67
C ARG A 649 -33.11 -41.23 -9.45
N VAL A 650 -33.26 -40.21 -8.62
CA VAL A 650 -32.11 -39.51 -8.04
C VAL A 650 -32.02 -39.92 -6.58
N ASN A 651 -30.83 -40.33 -6.16
CA ASN A 651 -30.53 -40.66 -4.78
C ASN A 651 -29.52 -39.64 -4.24
N THR A 652 -29.70 -39.21 -2.99
CA THR A 652 -28.70 -38.41 -2.27
C THR A 652 -28.41 -39.04 -0.93
N VAL A 653 -27.14 -39.02 -0.52
CA VAL A 653 -26.71 -39.36 0.83
C VAL A 653 -26.12 -38.11 1.45
N SER A 654 -26.68 -37.68 2.58
CA SER A 654 -26.25 -36.48 3.29
C SER A 654 -26.03 -36.78 4.77
N LYS A 655 -25.23 -35.94 5.44
CA LYS A 655 -25.13 -35.97 6.90
C LYS A 655 -26.44 -35.44 7.50
N PRO A 656 -27.13 -36.21 8.36
CA PRO A 656 -28.31 -35.71 9.05
C PRO A 656 -27.99 -34.45 9.87
N THR A 657 -28.86 -33.45 9.81
CA THR A 657 -28.78 -32.23 10.61
C THR A 657 -29.59 -32.39 11.91
N GLU A 658 -29.08 -31.86 13.02
CA GLU A 658 -29.77 -31.89 14.31
C GLU A 658 -30.93 -30.88 14.36
N HIS A 659 -30.73 -29.76 13.69
CA HIS A 659 -31.70 -28.70 13.51
C HIS A 659 -32.37 -28.85 12.15
N ALA A 660 -33.62 -28.38 12.08
CA ALA A 660 -34.37 -28.39 10.84
C ALA A 660 -33.56 -27.68 9.72
N ALA A 661 -33.47 -28.32 8.57
CA ALA A 661 -32.84 -27.78 7.35
C ALA A 661 -33.46 -28.46 6.12
N LEU A 662 -33.59 -27.70 5.03
CA LEU A 662 -34.15 -28.19 3.77
C LEU A 662 -33.16 -27.99 2.63
N MET A 663 -33.08 -28.99 1.76
CA MET A 663 -32.41 -28.91 0.47
C MET A 663 -33.45 -29.09 -0.63
N SER A 664 -33.52 -28.17 -1.59
CA SER A 664 -34.29 -28.37 -2.82
C SER A 664 -33.48 -29.13 -3.85
N LEU A 665 -34.17 -30.03 -4.56
CA LEU A 665 -33.69 -30.71 -5.75
C LEU A 665 -34.57 -30.34 -6.94
N ARG A 666 -33.95 -29.89 -8.04
CA ARG A 666 -34.58 -29.66 -9.34
C ARG A 666 -33.97 -30.57 -10.39
N ILE A 667 -34.82 -31.03 -11.30
CA ILE A 667 -34.42 -31.90 -12.42
C ILE A 667 -34.63 -31.13 -13.72
N LEU A 668 -33.58 -30.97 -14.50
CA LEU A 668 -33.63 -30.36 -15.83
C LEU A 668 -33.42 -31.47 -16.86
N LEU A 669 -34.36 -31.58 -17.81
CA LEU A 669 -34.37 -32.62 -18.83
C LEU A 669 -34.02 -32.01 -20.18
N ASP A 670 -33.16 -32.68 -20.94
CA ASP A 670 -32.74 -32.28 -22.30
C ASP A 670 -32.29 -30.80 -22.39
N ARG A 671 -31.51 -30.33 -21.40
CA ARG A 671 -30.99 -28.96 -21.30
C ARG A 671 -32.08 -27.88 -21.23
N ALA A 672 -33.27 -28.24 -20.74
CA ALA A 672 -34.30 -27.27 -20.43
C ALA A 672 -33.79 -26.24 -19.40
N THR A 673 -34.26 -25.00 -19.52
CA THR A 673 -33.94 -23.90 -18.58
C THR A 673 -34.87 -23.85 -17.37
N THR A 674 -35.95 -24.64 -17.38
CA THR A 674 -36.92 -24.74 -16.28
C THR A 674 -36.94 -26.16 -15.71
N GLY A 675 -37.23 -26.27 -14.42
CA GLY A 675 -37.26 -27.57 -13.76
C GLY A 675 -38.51 -28.36 -14.14
N LYS A 676 -38.39 -29.69 -14.14
CA LYS A 676 -39.52 -30.59 -14.32
C LYS A 676 -40.56 -30.34 -13.22
N LYS A 677 -41.80 -30.04 -13.64
CA LYS A 677 -42.93 -29.95 -12.70
C LYS A 677 -43.34 -31.31 -12.14
N TRP A 678 -43.64 -31.36 -10.85
CA TRP A 678 -44.14 -32.56 -10.19
C TRP A 678 -45.64 -32.74 -10.43
N GLY A 679 -46.05 -33.92 -10.89
CA GLY A 679 -47.45 -34.23 -11.19
C GLY A 679 -48.26 -34.71 -9.99
N LYS A 680 -47.60 -35.02 -8.86
CA LYS A 680 -48.20 -35.50 -7.62
C LYS A 680 -47.51 -34.86 -6.42
N SER A 681 -48.29 -34.54 -5.39
CA SER A 681 -47.75 -34.23 -4.07
C SER A 681 -47.46 -35.54 -3.35
N VAL A 682 -46.26 -35.68 -2.82
CA VAL A 682 -45.76 -36.84 -2.08
C VAL A 682 -45.02 -36.29 -0.87
N GLY A 683 -45.04 -36.98 0.27
CA GLY A 683 -44.39 -36.49 1.48
C GLY A 683 -45.27 -35.47 2.22
N THR A 684 -45.83 -35.83 3.37
CA THR A 684 -46.64 -34.93 4.21
C THR A 684 -46.18 -34.89 5.67
N THR A 685 -45.25 -35.76 6.08
CA THR A 685 -44.80 -35.87 7.48
C THR A 685 -43.32 -35.52 7.61
N ALA A 686 -42.93 -34.86 8.71
CA ALA A 686 -41.52 -34.76 9.11
C ALA A 686 -40.91 -36.17 9.21
N GLY A 687 -39.74 -36.39 8.63
CA GLY A 687 -39.06 -37.70 8.60
C GLY A 687 -39.35 -38.62 7.39
N GLU A 688 -40.28 -38.28 6.50
CA GLU A 688 -40.49 -39.03 5.23
C GLU A 688 -39.36 -38.78 4.19
N GLY A 689 -38.46 -37.84 4.48
CA GLY A 689 -37.24 -37.58 3.74
C GLY A 689 -37.40 -36.70 2.50
N VAL A 690 -38.46 -36.90 1.72
CA VAL A 690 -38.69 -36.16 0.46
C VAL A 690 -40.14 -35.72 0.35
N LYS A 691 -40.34 -34.43 0.07
CA LYS A 691 -41.63 -33.81 -0.19
C LYS A 691 -41.68 -33.22 -1.61
N THR A 692 -42.73 -33.51 -2.36
CA THR A 692 -43.05 -32.86 -3.64
C THR A 692 -44.42 -32.21 -3.55
N SER A 693 -44.64 -31.15 -4.32
CA SER A 693 -45.94 -30.49 -4.44
C SER A 693 -46.35 -30.39 -5.90
N VAL A 694 -47.62 -30.70 -6.21
CA VAL A 694 -48.14 -30.62 -7.59
C VAL A 694 -47.86 -29.24 -8.19
N GLY A 695 -47.30 -29.24 -9.41
CA GLY A 695 -47.03 -28.04 -10.19
C GLY A 695 -45.75 -27.29 -9.80
N GLN A 696 -45.09 -27.64 -8.69
CA GLN A 696 -43.78 -27.10 -8.33
C GLN A 696 -42.67 -27.79 -9.13
N GLU A 697 -41.56 -27.08 -9.34
CA GLU A 697 -40.39 -27.56 -10.11
C GLU A 697 -39.31 -28.22 -9.25
N TYR A 698 -39.48 -28.17 -7.93
CA TYR A 698 -38.51 -28.65 -6.95
C TYR A 698 -39.14 -29.70 -6.03
N ALA A 699 -38.31 -30.63 -5.58
CA ALA A 699 -38.58 -31.52 -4.47
C ALA A 699 -37.81 -31.02 -3.24
N ASP A 700 -38.43 -31.06 -2.08
CA ASP A 700 -37.84 -30.70 -0.80
C ASP A 700 -37.30 -31.94 -0.11
N ILE A 701 -36.03 -31.89 0.23
CA ILE A 701 -35.31 -32.95 0.92
C ILE A 701 -35.11 -32.48 2.35
N ASP A 702 -35.66 -33.26 3.28
CA ASP A 702 -35.55 -33.02 4.72
C ASP A 702 -34.23 -33.57 5.23
N LEU A 703 -33.33 -32.67 5.61
CA LEU A 703 -31.98 -33.03 6.03
C LEU A 703 -31.92 -33.55 7.48
N THR A 704 -33.03 -33.52 8.24
CA THR A 704 -33.07 -34.12 9.59
C THR A 704 -33.36 -35.61 9.57
N LYS A 705 -33.49 -36.24 8.39
CA LYS A 705 -33.76 -37.67 8.30
C LYS A 705 -32.57 -38.47 8.83
N ASP A 706 -32.80 -39.29 9.87
CA ASP A 706 -31.75 -39.99 10.63
C ASP A 706 -30.79 -40.86 9.80
N ASP A 707 -31.26 -41.47 8.71
CA ASP A 707 -30.42 -42.32 7.84
C ASP A 707 -29.68 -41.52 6.75
N GLY A 708 -29.99 -40.24 6.59
CA GLY A 708 -29.38 -39.34 5.60
C GLY A 708 -29.64 -39.71 4.13
N PHE A 709 -30.43 -40.76 3.86
CA PHE A 709 -30.66 -41.30 2.53
C PHE A 709 -31.99 -40.79 1.96
N HIS A 710 -31.93 -40.16 0.80
CA HIS A 710 -33.11 -39.63 0.14
C HIS A 710 -33.19 -40.17 -1.28
N GLN A 711 -34.39 -40.57 -1.68
CA GLN A 711 -34.63 -41.15 -2.99
C GLN A 711 -35.87 -40.50 -3.62
N ILE A 712 -35.71 -40.04 -4.85
CA ILE A 712 -36.78 -39.40 -5.60
C ILE A 712 -36.97 -40.11 -6.93
N ARG A 713 -38.14 -40.71 -7.12
CA ARG A 713 -38.55 -41.29 -8.40
C ARG A 713 -39.31 -40.24 -9.21
N PHE A 714 -38.88 -40.00 -10.45
CA PHE A 714 -39.47 -38.97 -11.30
C PHE A 714 -40.06 -39.48 -12.60
N ASP A 715 -39.69 -40.68 -13.04
CA ASP A 715 -40.31 -41.35 -14.18
C ASP A 715 -40.17 -42.88 -14.10
N SER A 716 -40.86 -43.60 -14.98
CA SER A 716 -40.68 -45.05 -15.16
C SER A 716 -39.65 -45.35 -16.25
N ALA A 717 -39.13 -46.57 -16.24
CA ALA A 717 -38.20 -47.03 -17.27
C ALA A 717 -38.85 -46.94 -18.65
N ALA A 718 -38.13 -46.43 -19.64
CA ALA A 718 -38.66 -46.28 -20.99
C ALA A 718 -38.00 -47.25 -22.00
N PRO A 719 -38.77 -47.87 -22.92
CA PRO A 719 -38.24 -48.83 -23.89
C PRO A 719 -37.40 -48.13 -24.96
N ARG A 720 -36.49 -48.90 -25.62
CA ARG A 720 -35.45 -48.41 -26.54
C ARG A 720 -35.94 -47.49 -27.68
N GLN A 721 -37.20 -47.58 -28.09
CA GLN A 721 -37.77 -46.82 -29.22
C GLN A 721 -38.77 -45.72 -28.81
N ALA A 722 -38.99 -45.49 -27.51
CA ALA A 722 -39.87 -44.42 -27.07
C ALA A 722 -39.16 -43.04 -27.18
N GLU A 723 -39.92 -42.03 -27.61
CA GLU A 723 -39.49 -40.63 -27.49
C GLU A 723 -39.42 -40.26 -26.01
N ARG A 724 -38.23 -39.92 -25.53
CA ARG A 724 -37.95 -39.72 -24.11
C ARG A 724 -36.76 -38.78 -23.91
N PRO A 725 -36.70 -38.12 -22.74
CA PRO A 725 -35.53 -37.36 -22.36
C PRO A 725 -34.27 -38.23 -22.35
N ARG A 726 -33.20 -37.69 -22.94
CA ARG A 726 -31.89 -38.34 -23.11
C ARG A 726 -30.86 -37.81 -22.13
N PHE A 727 -30.96 -36.53 -21.79
CA PHE A 727 -30.05 -35.86 -20.89
C PHE A 727 -30.75 -35.40 -19.62
N ILE A 728 -30.03 -35.42 -18.52
CA ILE A 728 -30.49 -34.91 -17.23
C ILE A 728 -29.38 -34.12 -16.55
N GLU A 729 -29.77 -32.99 -15.98
CA GLU A 729 -28.97 -32.19 -15.07
C GLU A 729 -29.74 -32.07 -13.75
N ILE A 730 -28.99 -32.05 -12.65
CA ILE A 730 -29.55 -31.97 -11.30
C ILE A 730 -29.05 -30.68 -10.69
N GLU A 731 -29.99 -29.89 -10.18
CA GLU A 731 -29.71 -28.69 -9.41
C GLU A 731 -30.11 -28.94 -7.95
N LEU A 732 -29.15 -28.72 -7.05
CA LEU A 732 -29.38 -28.74 -5.61
C LEU A 732 -29.23 -27.31 -5.09
N ALA A 733 -30.09 -26.91 -4.16
CA ALA A 733 -30.01 -25.60 -3.55
C ALA A 733 -30.54 -25.62 -2.13
N GLY A 734 -30.06 -24.73 -1.28
CA GLY A 734 -30.54 -24.65 0.09
C GLY A 734 -30.07 -23.39 0.80
N VAL A 735 -30.44 -23.28 2.07
CA VAL A 735 -29.91 -22.25 2.97
C VAL A 735 -29.36 -22.96 4.20
N LYS A 736 -28.03 -22.92 4.36
CA LYS A 736 -27.34 -23.50 5.52
C LYS A 736 -27.79 -22.77 6.78
N GLY A 737 -28.28 -23.52 7.75
CA GLY A 737 -28.65 -23.05 9.09
C GLY A 737 -27.51 -23.23 10.06
N ARG A 738 -27.84 -23.67 11.29
CA ARG A 738 -26.85 -23.89 12.36
C ARG A 738 -25.88 -25.00 11.99
N ASP A 739 -26.42 -26.11 11.49
CA ASP A 739 -25.62 -27.27 11.15
C ASP A 739 -25.00 -27.15 9.75
N PRO A 740 -23.78 -27.67 9.55
CA PRO A 740 -23.21 -27.79 8.22
C PRO A 740 -24.03 -28.77 7.36
N ILE A 741 -24.29 -28.39 6.11
CA ILE A 741 -24.92 -29.27 5.12
C ILE A 741 -23.80 -30.01 4.38
N ILE A 742 -23.74 -31.33 4.55
CA ILE A 742 -22.74 -32.19 3.91
C ILE A 742 -23.48 -33.22 3.06
N ILE A 743 -23.18 -33.25 1.77
CA ILE A 743 -23.71 -34.23 0.82
C ILE A 743 -22.56 -35.15 0.43
N TYR A 744 -22.64 -36.41 0.83
CA TYR A 744 -21.61 -37.41 0.55
C TYR A 744 -21.74 -38.00 -0.86
N GLU A 745 -22.98 -38.14 -1.34
CA GLU A 745 -23.25 -38.80 -2.62
C GLU A 745 -24.46 -38.17 -3.31
N LEU A 746 -24.34 -38.04 -4.63
CA LEU A 746 -25.46 -37.89 -5.55
C LEU A 746 -25.33 -39.00 -6.61
N SER A 747 -26.34 -39.87 -6.71
CA SER A 747 -26.37 -40.92 -7.73
C SER A 747 -27.66 -40.89 -8.55
N LEU A 748 -27.55 -41.31 -9.81
CA LEU A 748 -28.63 -41.36 -10.77
C LEU A 748 -28.87 -42.80 -11.22
N ASP A 749 -30.03 -43.35 -10.90
CA ASP A 749 -30.46 -44.66 -11.38
C ASP A 749 -30.99 -44.55 -12.82
N GLY A 750 -30.58 -45.48 -13.68
CA GLY A 750 -30.95 -45.50 -15.11
C GLY A 750 -30.05 -44.65 -16.02
N GLY A 751 -28.95 -44.11 -15.49
CA GLY A 751 -27.88 -43.50 -16.29
C GLY A 751 -27.11 -44.52 -17.14
N ASP A 752 -26.48 -44.06 -18.22
CA ASP A 752 -25.42 -44.80 -18.92
C ASP A 752 -24.17 -44.74 -18.01
N GLN A 753 -23.52 -45.89 -17.78
CA GLN A 753 -22.30 -45.95 -16.94
C GLN A 753 -21.14 -45.17 -17.54
#